data_AF-A0A512MI02-F1
#
_entry.id   AF-A0A512MI02-F1
#
_cell.length_a   1.000
_cell.length_b   1.000
_cell.length_c   1.000
_cell.angle_alpha   90.00
_cell.angle_beta   90.00
_cell.angle_gamma   90.00
#
_symmetry.space_group_name_H-M   'P 1'
#
loop_
_entity.id
_entity.type
_entity.pdbx_description
1 polymer ?
#
loop_
_entity_poly.entity_id
_entity_poly.type
_entity_poly.pdbx_seq_one_letter_code
_entity_poly.pdbx_strand_id
1 'polypeptide(L)'
;MKSRKSNTTLVRWNLHTVSLTGIVLAMGYAGAVQNNGVAYGLCFITFVLGLMSWLRARENLRGIEVSMGRLGGGKAGEMARLPLELHASTGQGVWGVEVISADGDGRWTFLEEISAGQSSQVSVPVKIAQAGVQQSVRVLLRSSYPLGFFSAEREIEIAAARRIHPKAEGKLPLPKPDRPITGQNLATSPAGGRPGREGDDFAGLREWHAGDSLKHVDWRAVARGRPMLVKQWSSGSTQAVTLDWEKLDLPDPARASQMARWIEEAEISGTPYAMRLPGMEIEASIGPAHAQRCLDALSETSAATQPAIKRASHRLPAGHEHSAHLPPWPLLVLCIILSIASLLMLDVVPASTVALFLGCVGLRLGLLEKGWRTQGKGPPPPGPTRPRSATFLGLSVLVAGVILVQISTGNLFSMESGIAVLLVLLGGKLIESRTPHDFQVLSLVGWFLCLCGLLSTQTLTRSLWTFGTFAGIAVCMVRFRRGSDGWLPPMKLTSIMLMQALPVAVVLFLVFPRSSLGFLERIGTERTHVTGISSMMEPGKISKIAASDAVSFRVGFPDAPPPEPTLRYWRCLVLWQCDDGLTWQKGLPVAGHSSAWPTRNTDTRQIITLEPHGQKWLPGLDIPIHASDDGGTVLPDADDTISINRNVDNLRRFTITSRLTQQESEISESQKSAGLKLPSNISPRLKELAKEVRGQGRTNTQIAQQAVLHLQKQQFEYTLEPGTYEGPNALDEFLFERRVGFCEHFSGAFATLMRAAGVPARIVIGYMGGEWSDRGGYLIVRQADAHAWTEIWLENQGWTRVDPTAALVPARMTLDLRTLLAGGEEELERQRGSFFWRTLTNARLWWDSVEYDWYNTVISFDEESQIAWLNWLGLGQLRGHWMILISGVVMLLSLLGLLFWLRRPAPVRDPWLRLWLQLCRKLERQGAPARKPSEGPLNYAERVALAKPALAAQVRSLAREYAETRYGGDAAAQDWRAFQKSLQALG
;
A
#
# COMPACT_ATOMS: atom_id res chain seq x y z
N MET A 1 -42.09 -7.03 -12.88
CA MET A 1 -41.91 -8.30 -12.12
C MET A 1 -40.51 -8.30 -11.52
N LYS A 2 -40.39 -8.45 -10.19
CA LYS A 2 -39.09 -8.41 -9.47
C LYS A 2 -38.33 -9.72 -9.68
N SER A 3 -37.17 -9.64 -10.34
CA SER A 3 -36.18 -10.72 -10.50
C SER A 3 -35.75 -11.24 -9.12
N ARG A 4 -36.01 -12.53 -8.87
CA ARG A 4 -35.78 -13.20 -7.57
C ARG A 4 -34.98 -14.47 -7.81
N LYS A 5 -33.70 -14.35 -8.18
CA LYS A 5 -32.61 -15.33 -7.91
C LYS A 5 -31.26 -14.71 -8.30
N SER A 6 -30.29 -14.79 -7.38
CA SER A 6 -28.91 -14.24 -7.43
C SER A 6 -28.75 -12.72 -7.59
N ASN A 7 -29.02 -11.95 -6.53
CA ASN A 7 -28.68 -10.51 -6.45
C ASN A 7 -27.47 -10.25 -5.51
N THR A 8 -26.72 -11.28 -5.15
CA THR A 8 -25.66 -11.19 -4.14
C THR A 8 -24.33 -10.78 -4.77
N THR A 9 -23.80 -9.62 -4.37
CA THR A 9 -22.42 -9.25 -4.68
C THR A 9 -21.45 -10.19 -3.96
N LEU A 10 -20.62 -10.89 -4.73
CA LEU A 10 -19.53 -11.74 -4.27
C LEU A 10 -18.21 -11.00 -4.42
N VAL A 11 -17.26 -11.22 -3.52
CA VAL A 11 -15.91 -10.68 -3.64
C VAL A 11 -14.94 -11.83 -3.86
N ARG A 12 -14.22 -11.80 -4.97
CA ARG A 12 -13.23 -12.81 -5.36
C ARG A 12 -11.82 -12.35 -5.06
N TRP A 13 -10.99 -13.34 -4.76
CA TRP A 13 -9.54 -13.18 -4.65
C TRP A 13 -8.94 -13.14 -6.04
N ASN A 14 -7.92 -12.30 -6.22
CA ASN A 14 -7.13 -12.20 -7.43
C ASN A 14 -5.64 -12.41 -7.09
N LEU A 15 -4.76 -12.37 -8.10
CA LEU A 15 -3.32 -12.55 -7.89
C LEU A 15 -2.74 -11.49 -6.93
N HIS A 16 -3.27 -10.26 -6.98
CA HIS A 16 -2.86 -9.17 -6.10
C HIS A 16 -3.27 -9.40 -4.64
N THR A 17 -4.37 -10.14 -4.37
CA THR A 17 -4.73 -10.58 -3.03
C THR A 17 -3.65 -11.50 -2.45
N VAL A 18 -3.14 -12.42 -3.27
CA VAL A 18 -2.06 -13.35 -2.87
C VAL A 18 -0.79 -12.56 -2.58
N SER A 19 -0.40 -11.62 -3.45
CA SER A 19 0.75 -10.75 -3.22
C SER A 19 0.60 -9.89 -1.96
N LEU A 20 -0.57 -9.30 -1.72
CA LEU A 20 -0.85 -8.54 -0.50
C LEU A 20 -0.71 -9.43 0.74
N THR A 21 -1.25 -10.65 0.70
CA THR A 21 -1.14 -11.61 1.80
C THR A 21 0.32 -11.95 2.07
N GLY A 22 1.11 -12.21 1.02
CA GLY A 22 2.56 -12.42 1.13
C GLY A 22 3.29 -11.23 1.75
N ILE A 23 2.95 -10.00 1.36
CA ILE A 23 3.54 -8.78 1.93
C ILE A 23 3.16 -8.62 3.41
N VAL A 24 1.90 -8.81 3.78
CA VAL A 24 1.47 -8.74 5.19
C VAL A 24 2.18 -9.79 6.03
N LEU A 25 2.29 -11.03 5.53
CA LEU A 25 3.04 -12.09 6.21
C LEU A 25 4.52 -11.74 6.34
N ALA A 26 5.15 -11.18 5.30
CA ALA A 26 6.54 -10.74 5.35
C ALA A 26 6.74 -9.57 6.33
N MET A 27 5.83 -8.59 6.37
CA MET A 27 5.86 -7.49 7.35
C MET A 27 5.69 -8.01 8.79
N GLY A 28 4.76 -8.94 9.01
CA GLY A 28 4.57 -9.59 10.31
C GLY A 28 5.76 -10.44 10.73
N TYR A 29 6.35 -11.20 9.81
CA TYR A 29 7.58 -11.96 10.03
C TYR A 29 8.74 -11.05 10.38
N ALA A 30 8.95 -9.98 9.62
CA ALA A 30 10.03 -9.04 9.87
C ALA A 30 9.87 -8.30 11.20
N GLY A 31 8.63 -7.88 11.53
CA GLY A 31 8.30 -7.34 12.84
C GLY A 31 8.61 -8.30 13.98
N ALA A 32 8.28 -9.59 13.80
CA ALA A 32 8.55 -10.63 14.79
C ALA A 32 10.06 -10.88 14.97
N VAL A 33 10.78 -11.17 13.89
CA VAL A 33 12.21 -11.52 13.93
C VAL A 33 13.08 -10.36 14.43
N GLN A 34 12.71 -9.12 14.10
CA GLN A 34 13.47 -7.96 14.55
C GLN A 34 12.95 -7.36 15.86
N ASN A 35 11.84 -7.89 16.40
CA ASN A 35 11.08 -7.28 17.49
C ASN A 35 10.85 -5.77 17.26
N ASN A 36 10.54 -5.39 16.01
CA ASN A 36 10.43 -4.00 15.58
C ASN A 36 8.95 -3.59 15.55
N GLY A 37 8.54 -2.73 16.49
CA GLY A 37 7.16 -2.31 16.58
C GLY A 37 6.68 -1.48 15.38
N VAL A 38 7.54 -0.71 14.70
CA VAL A 38 7.14 0.08 13.52
C VAL A 38 6.80 -0.84 12.34
N ALA A 39 7.56 -1.92 12.15
CA ALA A 39 7.25 -2.95 11.15
C ALA A 39 5.89 -3.64 11.42
N TYR A 40 5.58 -3.93 12.68
CA TYR A 40 4.24 -4.39 13.09
C TYR A 40 3.16 -3.34 12.81
N GLY A 41 3.41 -2.07 13.11
CA GLY A 41 2.49 -0.97 12.80
C GLY A 41 2.16 -0.90 11.31
N LEU A 42 3.17 -0.99 10.44
CA LEU A 42 2.98 -1.05 8.99
C LEU A 42 2.23 -2.31 8.55
N CYS A 43 2.53 -3.47 9.16
CA CYS A 43 1.82 -4.72 8.92
C CYS A 43 0.31 -4.59 9.21
N PHE A 44 -0.05 -4.09 10.41
CA PHE A 44 -1.45 -3.94 10.82
C PHE A 44 -2.18 -2.90 9.96
N ILE A 45 -1.55 -1.77 9.64
CA ILE A 45 -2.15 -0.78 8.73
C ILE A 45 -2.40 -1.41 7.35
N THR A 46 -1.43 -2.13 6.79
CA THR A 46 -1.56 -2.79 5.48
C THR A 46 -2.66 -3.84 5.49
N PHE A 47 -2.73 -4.66 6.54
CA PHE A 47 -3.78 -5.66 6.74
C PHE A 47 -5.17 -5.00 6.82
N VAL A 48 -5.33 -3.97 7.64
CA VAL A 48 -6.61 -3.27 7.80
C VAL A 48 -7.00 -2.55 6.51
N LEU A 49 -6.07 -1.93 5.77
CA LEU A 49 -6.34 -1.36 4.45
C LEU A 49 -6.80 -2.41 3.43
N GLY A 50 -6.22 -3.61 3.46
CA GLY A 50 -6.69 -4.76 2.69
C GLY A 50 -8.15 -5.08 2.99
N LEU A 51 -8.49 -5.20 4.27
CA LEU A 51 -9.85 -5.46 4.73
C LEU A 51 -10.85 -4.34 4.35
N MET A 52 -10.43 -3.08 4.48
CA MET A 52 -11.20 -1.90 4.03
C MET A 52 -11.44 -1.94 2.53
N SER A 53 -10.43 -2.33 1.74
CA SER A 53 -10.54 -2.50 0.29
C SER A 53 -11.55 -3.58 -0.06
N TRP A 54 -11.53 -4.73 0.63
CA TRP A 54 -12.51 -5.81 0.47
C TRP A 54 -13.95 -5.34 0.73
N LEU A 55 -14.17 -4.63 1.85
CA LEU A 55 -15.49 -4.11 2.23
C LEU A 55 -16.01 -3.07 1.24
N ARG A 56 -15.16 -2.12 0.84
CA ARG A 56 -15.52 -1.06 -0.12
C ARG A 56 -15.75 -1.61 -1.52
N ALA A 57 -14.99 -2.60 -1.97
CA ALA A 57 -15.24 -3.27 -3.25
C ALA A 57 -16.64 -3.89 -3.30
N ARG A 58 -17.05 -4.55 -2.21
CA ARG A 58 -18.40 -5.13 -2.10
C ARG A 58 -19.50 -4.08 -2.17
N GLU A 59 -19.38 -3.00 -1.40
CA GLU A 59 -20.41 -1.96 -1.34
C GLU A 59 -20.47 -1.14 -2.65
N ASN A 60 -19.37 -1.00 -3.39
CA ASN A 60 -19.34 -0.31 -4.69
C ASN A 60 -20.36 -0.90 -5.68
N LEU A 61 -20.52 -2.23 -5.75
CA LEU A 61 -21.49 -2.88 -6.67
C LEU A 61 -22.88 -3.11 -6.07
N ARG A 62 -23.03 -3.06 -4.75
CA ARG A 62 -24.29 -3.40 -4.05
C ARG A 62 -25.41 -2.40 -4.36
N GLY A 63 -25.06 -1.14 -4.61
CA GLY A 63 -26.01 -0.05 -4.85
C GLY A 63 -26.44 0.17 -6.31
N ILE A 64 -26.00 -0.68 -7.23
CA ILE A 64 -26.32 -0.51 -8.66
C ILE A 64 -27.66 -1.19 -8.96
N GLU A 65 -28.59 -0.43 -9.51
CA GLU A 65 -29.78 -0.95 -10.17
C GLU A 65 -29.54 -0.93 -11.67
N VAL A 66 -29.89 -2.02 -12.36
CA VAL A 66 -29.75 -2.12 -13.80
C VAL A 66 -31.14 -2.19 -14.42
N SER A 67 -31.48 -1.15 -15.16
CA SER A 67 -32.65 -1.12 -16.05
C SER A 67 -32.21 -1.37 -17.49
N MET A 68 -33.14 -1.85 -18.31
CA MET A 68 -32.93 -2.03 -19.74
C MET A 68 -33.66 -0.91 -20.47
N GLY A 69 -32.97 -0.27 -21.43
CA GLY A 69 -33.59 0.65 -22.38
C GLY A 69 -34.42 -0.09 -23.45
N ARG A 70 -35.19 0.63 -24.26
CA ARG A 70 -35.91 0.01 -25.39
C ARG A 70 -34.91 -0.57 -26.41
N LEU A 71 -35.00 -1.86 -26.72
CA LEU A 71 -34.30 -2.47 -27.85
C LEU A 71 -35.09 -2.26 -29.16
N GLY A 72 -34.41 -1.85 -30.24
CA GLY A 72 -34.95 -1.92 -31.60
C GLY A 72 -35.05 -3.36 -32.12
N GLY A 73 -35.79 -3.63 -33.21
CA GLY A 73 -35.97 -4.95 -33.86
C GLY A 73 -34.67 -5.59 -34.41
N GLY A 74 -34.64 -6.91 -34.67
CA GLY A 74 -33.38 -7.65 -34.96
C GLY A 74 -33.54 -9.17 -35.08
N LYS A 75 -32.66 -9.82 -35.85
CA LYS A 75 -32.79 -11.23 -36.29
C LYS A 75 -31.97 -12.20 -35.42
N ALA A 76 -32.37 -13.48 -35.38
CA ALA A 76 -31.63 -14.53 -34.68
C ALA A 76 -30.20 -14.70 -35.27
N GLY A 77 -29.19 -14.85 -34.40
CA GLY A 77 -27.79 -14.99 -34.79
C GLY A 77 -27.00 -13.68 -35.01
N GLU A 78 -27.67 -12.52 -35.00
CA GLU A 78 -27.01 -11.22 -35.10
C GLU A 78 -26.49 -10.73 -33.73
N MET A 79 -25.45 -9.89 -33.79
CA MET A 79 -24.92 -9.19 -32.61
C MET A 79 -25.76 -7.95 -32.35
N ALA A 80 -26.58 -7.97 -31.30
CA ALA A 80 -27.36 -6.81 -30.89
C ALA A 80 -26.63 -6.03 -29.79
N ARG A 81 -26.76 -4.70 -29.82
CA ARG A 81 -26.33 -3.83 -28.72
C ARG A 81 -27.50 -3.68 -27.74
N LEU A 82 -27.34 -4.18 -26.52
CA LEU A 82 -28.30 -3.98 -25.43
C LEU A 82 -28.00 -2.66 -24.73
N PRO A 83 -28.90 -1.65 -24.83
CA PRO A 83 -28.80 -0.45 -24.01
C PRO A 83 -29.19 -0.81 -22.57
N LEU A 84 -28.21 -0.83 -21.68
CA LEU A 84 -28.36 -0.97 -20.25
C LEU A 84 -28.26 0.41 -19.61
N GLU A 85 -29.13 0.69 -18.66
CA GLU A 85 -29.07 1.89 -17.84
C GLU A 85 -28.69 1.47 -16.41
N LEU A 86 -27.55 1.95 -15.96
CA LEU A 86 -26.97 1.64 -14.65
C LEU A 86 -27.23 2.82 -13.72
N HIS A 87 -28.08 2.63 -12.72
CA HIS A 87 -28.50 3.65 -11.78
C HIS A 87 -27.86 3.41 -10.39
N ALA A 88 -27.18 4.43 -9.85
CA ALA A 88 -26.58 4.39 -8.52
C ALA A 88 -27.61 4.73 -7.43
N SER A 89 -28.37 3.71 -6.99
CA SER A 89 -29.50 3.85 -6.04
C SER A 89 -29.11 4.26 -4.61
N THR A 90 -27.86 4.03 -4.19
CA THR A 90 -27.43 4.21 -2.79
C THR A 90 -26.95 5.62 -2.45
N GLY A 91 -27.05 6.60 -3.36
CA GLY A 91 -26.62 7.98 -3.11
C GLY A 91 -25.12 8.16 -2.87
N GLN A 92 -24.32 7.11 -3.11
CA GLN A 92 -22.87 7.16 -3.28
C GLN A 92 -22.54 6.98 -4.77
N GLY A 93 -21.46 7.60 -5.21
CA GLY A 93 -20.93 7.34 -6.55
C GLY A 93 -20.42 5.91 -6.63
N VAL A 94 -20.44 5.37 -7.84
CA VAL A 94 -19.89 4.05 -8.15
C VAL A 94 -18.75 4.27 -9.12
N TRP A 95 -17.59 3.65 -8.87
CA TRP A 95 -16.39 3.89 -9.67
C TRP A 95 -15.81 2.59 -10.23
N GLY A 96 -15.23 2.68 -11.43
CA GLY A 96 -14.49 1.60 -12.07
C GLY A 96 -15.28 0.30 -12.19
N VAL A 97 -16.36 0.32 -12.98
CA VAL A 97 -17.25 -0.83 -13.19
C VAL A 97 -17.07 -1.38 -14.60
N GLU A 98 -16.75 -2.66 -14.69
CA GLU A 98 -16.78 -3.43 -15.91
C GLU A 98 -18.16 -4.09 -16.06
N VAL A 99 -18.77 -3.92 -17.22
CA VAL A 99 -20.03 -4.55 -17.59
C VAL A 99 -19.72 -5.61 -18.65
N ILE A 100 -19.94 -6.88 -18.30
CA ILE A 100 -19.61 -8.04 -19.14
C ILE A 100 -20.91 -8.78 -19.46
N SER A 101 -21.15 -9.09 -20.74
CA SER A 101 -22.23 -10.02 -21.09
C SER A 101 -21.77 -11.45 -20.84
N ALA A 102 -22.51 -12.20 -20.02
CA ALA A 102 -22.24 -13.62 -19.78
C ALA A 102 -22.64 -14.51 -20.97
N ASP A 103 -23.51 -14.01 -21.85
CA ASP A 103 -24.07 -14.73 -22.99
C ASP A 103 -23.51 -14.23 -24.35
N GLY A 104 -22.47 -13.37 -24.35
CA GLY A 104 -21.82 -12.81 -25.54
C GLY A 104 -20.38 -13.29 -25.77
N ASP A 105 -19.71 -12.76 -26.81
CA ASP A 105 -18.32 -13.11 -27.22
C ASP A 105 -17.22 -12.65 -26.23
N GLY A 106 -17.59 -12.35 -24.99
CA GLY A 106 -16.66 -11.91 -23.94
C GLY A 106 -16.17 -10.47 -24.05
N ARG A 107 -16.81 -9.63 -24.87
CA ARG A 107 -16.56 -8.19 -24.91
C ARG A 107 -17.16 -7.51 -23.68
N TRP A 108 -16.42 -6.57 -23.10
CA TRP A 108 -16.81 -5.81 -21.91
C TRP A 108 -16.90 -4.31 -22.23
N THR A 109 -17.60 -3.56 -21.39
CA THR A 109 -17.60 -2.09 -21.42
C THR A 109 -17.23 -1.57 -20.04
N PHE A 110 -16.31 -0.61 -19.98
CA PHE A 110 -15.83 -0.04 -18.73
C PHE A 110 -16.46 1.32 -18.49
N LEU A 111 -16.97 1.52 -17.28
CA LEU A 111 -17.48 2.78 -16.78
C LEU A 111 -16.55 3.30 -15.68
N GLU A 112 -16.02 4.50 -15.91
CA GLU A 112 -15.14 5.17 -14.96
C GLU A 112 -15.88 5.65 -13.71
N GLU A 113 -17.05 6.27 -13.89
CA GLU A 113 -17.86 6.84 -12.82
C GLU A 113 -19.35 6.80 -13.17
N ILE A 114 -20.16 6.41 -12.18
CA ILE A 114 -21.60 6.68 -12.13
C ILE A 114 -21.81 7.58 -10.91
N SER A 115 -22.15 8.84 -11.17
CA SER A 115 -22.41 9.82 -10.10
C SER A 115 -23.56 9.38 -9.21
N ALA A 116 -23.47 9.71 -7.92
CA ALA A 116 -24.48 9.39 -6.92
C ALA A 116 -25.89 9.83 -7.36
N GLY A 117 -26.83 8.88 -7.48
CA GLY A 117 -28.21 9.16 -7.88
C GLY A 117 -28.41 9.53 -9.36
N GLN A 118 -27.38 9.36 -10.20
CA GLN A 118 -27.50 9.46 -11.66
C GLN A 118 -27.54 8.06 -12.29
N SER A 119 -28.03 8.02 -13.53
CA SER A 119 -27.95 6.84 -14.40
C SER A 119 -26.93 7.06 -15.51
N SER A 120 -26.24 5.99 -15.89
CA SER A 120 -25.33 5.97 -17.04
C SER A 120 -25.79 4.91 -18.02
N GLN A 121 -25.82 5.24 -19.31
CA GLN A 121 -26.22 4.33 -20.37
C GLN A 121 -25.01 3.63 -20.99
N VAL A 122 -25.05 2.30 -21.04
CA VAL A 122 -24.01 1.44 -21.62
C VAL A 122 -24.63 0.50 -22.63
N SER A 123 -24.01 0.39 -23.80
CA SER A 123 -24.42 -0.57 -24.83
C SER A 123 -23.53 -1.80 -24.83
N VAL A 124 -24.05 -2.94 -24.38
CA VAL A 124 -23.29 -4.20 -24.32
C VAL A 124 -23.63 -5.07 -25.54
N PRO A 125 -22.65 -5.57 -26.30
CA PRO A 125 -22.90 -6.50 -27.40
C PRO A 125 -23.28 -7.88 -26.87
N VAL A 126 -24.40 -8.42 -27.32
CA VAL A 126 -24.85 -9.78 -26.98
C VAL A 126 -25.27 -10.52 -28.23
N LYS A 127 -24.89 -11.80 -28.27
CA LYS A 127 -25.26 -12.68 -29.36
C LYS A 127 -26.68 -13.18 -29.11
N ILE A 128 -27.59 -12.88 -30.03
CA ILE A 128 -28.95 -13.38 -29.93
C ILE A 128 -28.94 -14.86 -30.33
N ALA A 129 -29.06 -15.77 -29.35
CA ALA A 129 -28.83 -17.19 -29.58
C ALA A 129 -29.91 -17.85 -30.47
N GLN A 130 -31.20 -17.59 -30.23
CA GLN A 130 -32.33 -18.28 -30.90
C GLN A 130 -33.59 -17.40 -31.02
N ALA A 131 -34.50 -17.75 -31.93
CA ALA A 131 -35.80 -17.09 -32.12
C ALA A 131 -36.79 -17.44 -31.00
N GLY A 132 -37.62 -16.49 -30.55
CA GLY A 132 -38.61 -16.69 -29.48
C GLY A 132 -39.03 -15.43 -28.72
N VAL A 133 -39.93 -15.57 -27.75
CA VAL A 133 -40.70 -14.45 -27.11
C VAL A 133 -40.04 -13.86 -25.84
N GLN A 134 -39.16 -14.61 -25.16
CA GLN A 134 -38.57 -14.15 -23.90
C GLN A 134 -37.16 -14.73 -23.70
N GLN A 135 -36.15 -13.85 -23.62
CA GLN A 135 -34.78 -14.22 -23.25
C GLN A 135 -34.38 -13.45 -21.99
N SER A 136 -33.94 -14.16 -20.96
CA SER A 136 -33.19 -13.58 -19.85
C SER A 136 -31.74 -13.38 -20.30
N VAL A 137 -31.24 -12.15 -20.26
CA VAL A 137 -29.81 -11.87 -20.51
C VAL A 137 -29.10 -11.74 -19.17
N ARG A 138 -27.99 -12.46 -19.01
CA ARG A 138 -27.15 -12.36 -17.82
C ARG A 138 -26.02 -11.37 -18.04
N VAL A 139 -25.97 -10.38 -17.16
CA VAL A 139 -24.94 -9.35 -17.15
C VAL A 139 -24.12 -9.50 -15.87
N LEU A 140 -22.81 -9.61 -16.02
CA LEU A 140 -21.87 -9.60 -14.91
C LEU A 140 -21.29 -8.20 -14.75
N LEU A 141 -21.53 -7.59 -13.60
CA LEU A 141 -20.84 -6.38 -13.16
C LEU A 141 -19.60 -6.77 -12.37
N ARG A 142 -18.45 -6.20 -12.69
CA ARG A 142 -17.19 -6.42 -11.99
C ARG A 142 -16.54 -5.09 -11.60
N SER A 143 -15.92 -5.02 -10.42
CA SER A 143 -15.14 -3.84 -10.00
C SER A 143 -14.03 -4.22 -9.04
N SER A 144 -12.85 -3.63 -9.20
CA SER A 144 -11.69 -3.83 -8.31
C SER A 144 -11.35 -2.59 -7.46
N TYR A 145 -12.26 -1.63 -7.39
CA TYR A 145 -12.11 -0.41 -6.60
C TYR A 145 -12.18 -0.70 -5.08
N PRO A 146 -11.41 -0.03 -4.20
CA PRO A 146 -10.54 1.14 -4.45
C PRO A 146 -9.06 0.84 -4.71
N LEU A 147 -8.47 -0.18 -4.09
CA LEU A 147 -7.01 -0.43 -4.15
C LEU A 147 -6.61 -1.57 -5.11
N GLY A 148 -7.55 -2.31 -5.69
CA GLY A 148 -7.23 -3.39 -6.65
C GLY A 148 -6.95 -4.76 -6.06
N PHE A 149 -6.92 -4.88 -4.73
CA PHE A 149 -6.60 -6.16 -4.07
C PHE A 149 -7.70 -7.20 -4.19
N PHE A 150 -8.93 -6.81 -4.43
CA PHE A 150 -10.08 -7.70 -4.51
C PHE A 150 -10.95 -7.30 -5.69
N SER A 151 -11.61 -8.27 -6.31
CA SER A 151 -12.57 -8.02 -7.38
C SER A 151 -13.97 -8.37 -6.90
N ALA A 152 -14.83 -7.38 -6.80
CA ALA A 152 -16.26 -7.58 -6.56
C ALA A 152 -16.95 -7.93 -7.86
N GLU A 153 -17.84 -8.92 -7.80
CA GLU A 153 -18.64 -9.40 -8.92
C GLU A 153 -20.11 -9.48 -8.52
N ARG A 154 -20.99 -9.06 -9.42
CA ARG A 154 -22.44 -9.16 -9.25
C ARG A 154 -23.07 -9.57 -10.58
N GLU A 155 -23.61 -10.78 -10.61
CA GLU A 155 -24.39 -11.27 -11.73
C GLU A 155 -25.83 -10.80 -11.59
N ILE A 156 -26.39 -10.27 -12.66
CA ILE A 156 -27.76 -9.74 -12.72
C ILE A 156 -28.45 -10.36 -13.93
N GLU A 157 -29.56 -11.04 -13.66
CA GLU A 157 -30.42 -11.59 -14.70
C GLU A 157 -31.51 -10.57 -15.04
N ILE A 158 -31.48 -10.10 -16.28
CA ILE A 158 -32.42 -9.10 -16.80
C ILE A 158 -33.36 -9.82 -17.76
N ALA A 159 -34.65 -9.83 -17.44
CA ALA A 159 -35.66 -10.36 -18.33
C ALA A 159 -35.81 -9.41 -19.54
N ALA A 160 -35.36 -9.83 -20.71
CA ALA A 160 -35.65 -9.15 -21.97
C ALA A 160 -36.93 -9.77 -22.56
N ALA A 161 -38.04 -9.05 -22.45
CA ALA A 161 -39.25 -9.39 -23.21
C ALA A 161 -39.04 -8.89 -24.64
N ARG A 162 -38.66 -9.79 -25.56
CA ARG A 162 -38.50 -9.46 -26.97
C ARG A 162 -38.83 -10.66 -27.84
N ARG A 163 -39.62 -10.42 -28.89
CA ARG A 163 -39.84 -11.34 -29.99
C ARG A 163 -38.62 -11.28 -30.92
N ILE A 164 -37.89 -12.38 -31.03
CA ILE A 164 -36.76 -12.54 -31.94
C ILE A 164 -37.25 -13.33 -33.13
N HIS A 165 -37.15 -12.77 -34.33
CA HIS A 165 -37.55 -13.45 -35.55
C HIS A 165 -36.46 -14.45 -36.00
N PRO A 166 -36.86 -15.60 -36.55
CA PRO A 166 -35.93 -16.56 -37.14
C PRO A 166 -35.14 -15.92 -38.30
N LYS A 167 -33.92 -16.40 -38.49
CA LYS A 167 -33.04 -15.93 -39.58
C LYS A 167 -33.56 -16.50 -40.91
N ALA A 168 -33.70 -15.66 -41.93
CA ALA A 168 -34.12 -16.08 -43.26
C ALA A 168 -33.02 -16.91 -43.96
N GLU A 169 -33.01 -18.21 -43.70
CA GLU A 169 -32.02 -19.16 -44.24
C GLU A 169 -32.70 -20.48 -44.60
N GLY A 170 -32.32 -21.03 -45.76
CA GLY A 170 -32.97 -22.23 -46.29
C GLY A 170 -32.42 -22.56 -47.67
N LYS A 171 -32.74 -23.74 -48.20
CA LYS A 171 -32.32 -24.18 -49.55
C LYS A 171 -33.50 -24.48 -50.47
N LEU A 172 -34.71 -24.54 -49.94
CA LEU A 172 -35.90 -24.86 -50.73
C LEU A 172 -36.41 -23.60 -51.46
N PRO A 173 -36.80 -23.72 -52.74
CA PRO A 173 -37.39 -22.61 -53.49
C PRO A 173 -38.77 -22.24 -52.93
N LEU A 174 -39.24 -21.03 -53.24
CA LEU A 174 -40.61 -20.61 -52.89
C LEU A 174 -41.64 -21.59 -53.48
N PRO A 175 -42.65 -22.05 -52.72
CA PRO A 175 -43.68 -22.93 -53.24
C PRO A 175 -44.43 -22.30 -54.42
N LYS A 176 -44.93 -23.14 -55.34
CA LYS A 176 -45.73 -22.65 -56.47
C LYS A 176 -47.07 -22.09 -55.97
N PRO A 177 -47.60 -21.04 -56.62
CA PRO A 177 -48.91 -20.50 -56.27
C PRO A 177 -49.98 -21.58 -56.39
N ASP A 178 -50.79 -21.75 -55.34
CA ASP A 178 -51.71 -22.86 -55.20
C ASP A 178 -53.16 -22.42 -54.94
N ARG A 179 -53.41 -21.11 -54.72
CA ARG A 179 -54.75 -20.54 -54.52
C ARG A 179 -54.99 -19.25 -55.33
N PRO A 180 -56.10 -19.13 -56.07
CA PRO A 180 -56.52 -17.84 -56.64
C PRO A 180 -57.07 -16.92 -55.52
N ILE A 181 -56.59 -15.68 -55.44
CA ILE A 181 -57.14 -14.68 -54.50
C ILE A 181 -58.32 -13.98 -55.19
N THR A 182 -59.51 -14.07 -54.60
CA THR A 182 -60.67 -13.29 -55.05
C THR A 182 -60.61 -11.91 -54.40
N GLY A 183 -60.56 -10.85 -55.22
CA GLY A 183 -60.27 -9.49 -54.79
C GLY A 183 -61.32 -8.91 -53.85
N GLN A 184 -60.97 -8.79 -52.56
CA GLN A 184 -61.58 -7.82 -51.65
C GLN A 184 -60.66 -7.37 -50.50
N ASN A 185 -59.56 -8.08 -50.18
CA ASN A 185 -58.74 -7.81 -48.97
C ASN A 185 -57.27 -7.39 -49.21
N LEU A 186 -56.83 -7.12 -50.44
CA LEU A 186 -55.49 -6.53 -50.69
C LEU A 186 -55.51 -5.02 -50.41
N ALA A 187 -55.52 -4.64 -49.12
CA ALA A 187 -55.36 -3.26 -48.72
C ALA A 187 -53.90 -2.81 -48.93
N THR A 188 -53.63 -2.14 -50.05
CA THR A 188 -52.38 -1.38 -50.25
C THR A 188 -52.38 -0.17 -49.30
N SER A 189 -51.41 -0.09 -48.41
CA SER A 189 -51.20 1.12 -47.57
C SER A 189 -50.92 2.35 -48.45
N PRO A 190 -51.43 3.54 -48.10
CA PRO A 190 -51.26 4.76 -48.89
C PRO A 190 -49.91 5.40 -48.60
N ALA A 191 -48.86 4.94 -49.28
CA ALA A 191 -47.61 5.69 -49.42
C ALA A 191 -47.50 6.15 -50.88
N GLY A 192 -47.53 7.46 -51.10
CA GLY A 192 -47.66 8.11 -52.40
C GLY A 192 -46.66 7.61 -53.44
N GLY A 193 -47.15 6.74 -54.32
CA GLY A 193 -46.53 6.35 -55.58
C GLY A 193 -47.61 6.36 -56.66
N ARG A 194 -47.33 7.00 -57.79
CA ARG A 194 -48.22 7.08 -58.97
C ARG A 194 -48.76 5.68 -59.34
N PRO A 195 -50.07 5.49 -59.59
CA PRO A 195 -50.56 4.26 -60.20
C PRO A 195 -50.24 4.33 -61.69
N GLY A 196 -49.06 3.87 -62.02
CA GLY A 196 -48.56 3.77 -63.39
C GLY A 196 -47.56 2.64 -63.41
N ARG A 197 -48.05 1.41 -63.29
CA ARG A 197 -47.28 0.22 -63.66
C ARG A 197 -48.20 -0.83 -64.23
N GLU A 198 -47.74 -1.36 -65.36
CA GLU A 198 -48.32 -2.36 -66.24
C GLU A 198 -48.98 -3.52 -65.47
N GLY A 199 -50.29 -3.71 -65.64
CA GLY A 199 -51.00 -4.86 -65.06
C GLY A 199 -52.51 -4.72 -64.87
N ASP A 200 -53.05 -3.49 -64.78
CA ASP A 200 -54.50 -3.28 -64.65
C ASP A 200 -55.14 -3.03 -66.02
N ASP A 201 -55.73 -4.08 -66.60
CA ASP A 201 -56.52 -3.97 -67.82
C ASP A 201 -57.87 -3.28 -67.52
N PHE A 202 -58.24 -2.31 -68.36
CA PHE A 202 -59.52 -1.62 -68.30
C PHE A 202 -60.66 -2.62 -68.59
N ALA A 203 -61.50 -2.89 -67.59
CA ALA A 203 -62.48 -3.97 -67.64
C ALA A 203 -63.90 -3.51 -68.04
N GLY A 204 -64.17 -2.20 -68.06
CA GLY A 204 -65.45 -1.66 -68.52
C GLY A 204 -65.91 -0.40 -67.81
N LEU A 205 -67.16 -0.01 -68.06
CA LEU A 205 -67.84 1.15 -67.45
C LEU A 205 -69.11 0.68 -66.73
N ARG A 206 -69.31 1.13 -65.50
CA ARG A 206 -70.52 0.88 -64.68
C ARG A 206 -71.18 2.19 -64.29
N GLU A 207 -72.51 2.24 -64.11
CA GLU A 207 -73.18 3.39 -63.52
C GLU A 207 -72.71 3.68 -62.08
N TRP A 208 -72.54 4.97 -61.80
CA TRP A 208 -72.08 5.53 -60.53
C TRP A 208 -73.13 5.35 -59.44
N HIS A 209 -72.70 4.88 -58.27
CA HIS A 209 -73.52 4.80 -57.08
C HIS A 209 -72.94 5.69 -55.97
N ALA A 210 -73.80 6.13 -55.05
CA ALA A 210 -73.38 6.92 -53.88
C ALA A 210 -72.37 6.13 -53.04
N GLY A 211 -71.12 6.60 -53.01
CA GLY A 211 -69.98 5.91 -52.38
C GLY A 211 -68.79 5.70 -53.34
N ASP A 212 -69.02 5.76 -54.66
CA ASP A 212 -67.97 5.61 -55.67
C ASP A 212 -67.11 6.89 -55.79
N SER A 213 -65.78 6.70 -55.90
CA SER A 213 -64.80 7.80 -56.00
C SER A 213 -64.99 8.63 -57.27
N LEU A 214 -65.17 9.95 -57.10
CA LEU A 214 -65.32 10.92 -58.20
C LEU A 214 -64.10 11.00 -59.14
N LYS A 215 -62.93 10.50 -58.71
CA LYS A 215 -61.73 10.45 -59.54
C LYS A 215 -61.79 9.40 -60.65
N HIS A 216 -62.64 8.38 -60.50
CA HIS A 216 -62.78 7.28 -61.45
C HIS A 216 -64.00 7.44 -62.38
N VAL A 217 -64.72 8.55 -62.25
CA VAL A 217 -65.83 8.91 -63.15
C VAL A 217 -65.27 9.25 -64.54
N ASP A 218 -65.88 8.69 -65.58
CA ASP A 218 -65.62 9.07 -66.96
C ASP A 218 -66.33 10.39 -67.28
N TRP A 219 -65.69 11.49 -66.87
CA TRP A 219 -66.19 12.85 -67.10
C TRP A 219 -66.43 13.17 -68.59
N ARG A 220 -65.77 12.44 -69.51
CA ARG A 220 -65.96 12.63 -70.96
C ARG A 220 -67.26 12.00 -71.46
N ALA A 221 -67.74 10.93 -70.81
CA ALA A 221 -69.06 10.36 -71.06
C ALA A 221 -70.18 11.24 -70.46
N VAL A 222 -69.96 11.77 -69.25
CA VAL A 222 -70.88 12.69 -68.56
C VAL A 222 -71.09 13.98 -69.35
N ALA A 223 -70.00 14.57 -69.86
CA ALA A 223 -70.04 15.78 -70.69
C ALA A 223 -70.81 15.60 -72.02
N ARG A 224 -71.11 14.35 -72.41
CA ARG A 224 -71.87 14.01 -73.62
C ARG A 224 -73.34 13.62 -73.32
N GLY A 225 -73.83 13.91 -72.11
CA GLY A 225 -75.22 13.67 -71.70
C GLY A 225 -75.54 12.21 -71.35
N ARG A 226 -74.53 11.35 -71.17
CA ARG A 226 -74.71 9.97 -70.69
C ARG A 226 -74.78 9.94 -69.16
N PRO A 227 -75.43 8.92 -68.55
CA PRO A 227 -75.42 8.74 -67.10
C PRO A 227 -73.99 8.67 -66.55
N MET A 228 -73.82 9.02 -65.27
CA MET A 228 -72.50 9.10 -64.66
C MET A 228 -71.89 7.70 -64.56
N LEU A 229 -70.86 7.44 -65.37
CA LEU A 229 -70.20 6.14 -65.46
C LEU A 229 -68.85 6.18 -64.74
N VAL A 230 -68.52 5.10 -64.03
CA VAL A 230 -67.25 4.90 -63.34
C VAL A 230 -66.44 3.83 -64.09
N LYS A 231 -65.16 4.13 -64.35
CA LYS A 231 -64.21 3.19 -64.96
C LYS A 231 -63.92 2.06 -64.00
N GLN A 232 -64.16 0.82 -64.44
CA GLN A 232 -63.77 -0.38 -63.72
C GLN A 232 -62.43 -0.90 -64.24
N TRP A 233 -61.56 -1.24 -63.30
CA TRP A 233 -60.27 -1.88 -63.54
C TRP A 233 -60.37 -3.32 -63.04
N SER A 234 -59.99 -4.30 -63.85
CA SER A 234 -59.83 -5.67 -63.36
C SER A 234 -58.43 -5.82 -62.79
N SER A 235 -58.31 -6.05 -61.49
CA SER A 235 -57.08 -6.58 -60.93
C SER A 235 -56.91 -8.01 -61.46
N GLY A 236 -55.85 -8.26 -62.23
CA GLY A 236 -55.52 -9.63 -62.65
C GLY A 236 -55.51 -10.57 -61.43
N SER A 237 -56.06 -11.78 -61.59
CA SER A 237 -56.14 -12.76 -60.50
C SER A 237 -54.74 -13.09 -60.01
N THR A 238 -54.33 -12.51 -58.89
CA THR A 238 -53.05 -12.80 -58.28
C THR A 238 -53.21 -14.12 -57.54
N GLN A 239 -52.44 -15.14 -57.94
CA GLN A 239 -52.40 -16.39 -57.20
C GLN A 239 -51.53 -16.19 -55.95
N ALA A 240 -52.03 -16.58 -54.78
CA ALA A 240 -51.27 -16.57 -53.54
C ALA A 240 -50.47 -17.88 -53.39
N VAL A 241 -49.33 -17.76 -52.71
CA VAL A 241 -48.53 -18.89 -52.27
C VAL A 241 -48.89 -19.24 -50.82
N THR A 242 -49.16 -20.52 -50.53
CA THR A 242 -49.38 -20.98 -49.15
C THR A 242 -48.09 -21.51 -48.53
N LEU A 243 -47.59 -20.86 -47.47
CA LEU A 243 -46.43 -21.27 -46.69
C LEU A 243 -46.86 -22.21 -45.55
N ASP A 244 -46.67 -23.51 -45.71
CA ASP A 244 -47.18 -24.53 -44.79
C ASP A 244 -46.07 -25.14 -43.91
N TRP A 245 -46.21 -25.01 -42.59
CA TRP A 245 -45.28 -25.53 -41.59
C TRP A 245 -45.20 -27.07 -41.56
N GLU A 246 -46.31 -27.76 -41.80
CA GLU A 246 -46.38 -29.23 -41.67
C GLU A 246 -45.78 -29.95 -42.89
N LYS A 247 -45.75 -29.28 -44.05
CA LYS A 247 -45.19 -29.83 -45.29
C LYS A 247 -43.65 -29.81 -45.35
N LEU A 248 -42.99 -29.17 -44.39
CA LEU A 248 -41.53 -29.07 -44.32
C LEU A 248 -40.92 -30.25 -43.56
N ASP A 249 -40.26 -31.18 -44.26
CA ASP A 249 -39.48 -32.26 -43.63
C ASP A 249 -38.09 -31.77 -43.18
N LEU A 250 -38.09 -30.84 -42.22
CA LEU A 250 -36.87 -30.28 -41.59
C LEU A 250 -37.02 -30.32 -40.07
N PRO A 251 -35.93 -30.24 -39.29
CA PRO A 251 -36.01 -29.97 -37.86
C PRO A 251 -36.67 -28.60 -37.57
N ASP A 252 -37.43 -28.46 -36.47
CA ASP A 252 -38.21 -27.23 -36.18
C ASP A 252 -37.43 -25.90 -36.30
N PRO A 253 -36.16 -25.77 -35.86
CA PRO A 253 -35.40 -24.54 -36.06
C PRO A 253 -35.12 -24.23 -37.54
N ALA A 254 -34.93 -25.27 -38.36
CA ALA A 254 -34.70 -25.14 -39.79
C ALA A 254 -36.00 -24.88 -40.57
N ARG A 255 -37.16 -25.38 -40.10
CA ARG A 255 -38.48 -25.01 -40.64
C ARG A 255 -38.73 -23.52 -40.50
N ALA A 256 -38.51 -22.98 -39.29
CA ALA A 256 -38.69 -21.56 -39.00
C ALA A 256 -37.78 -20.67 -39.86
N SER A 257 -36.51 -21.02 -40.03
CA SER A 257 -35.59 -20.28 -40.90
C SER A 257 -35.99 -20.32 -42.38
N GLN A 258 -36.45 -21.48 -42.87
CA GLN A 258 -36.90 -21.67 -44.25
C GLN A 258 -38.19 -20.90 -44.55
N MET A 259 -39.13 -20.86 -43.61
CA MET A 259 -40.36 -20.05 -43.74
C MET A 259 -40.07 -18.54 -43.71
N ALA A 260 -39.14 -18.09 -42.86
CA ALA A 260 -38.69 -16.69 -42.85
C ALA A 260 -38.05 -16.29 -44.19
N ARG A 261 -37.27 -17.19 -44.81
CA ARG A 261 -36.74 -16.98 -46.16
C ARG A 261 -37.86 -16.85 -47.19
N TRP A 262 -38.86 -17.71 -47.15
CA TRP A 262 -39.99 -17.63 -48.08
C TRP A 262 -40.81 -16.35 -47.92
N ILE A 263 -40.96 -15.83 -46.70
CA ILE A 263 -41.60 -14.52 -46.45
C ILE A 263 -40.78 -13.41 -47.11
N GLU A 264 -39.45 -13.37 -46.91
CA GLU A 264 -38.59 -12.36 -47.55
C GLU A 264 -38.61 -12.47 -49.08
N GLU A 265 -38.57 -13.69 -49.63
CA GLU A 265 -38.59 -13.95 -51.07
C GLU A 265 -39.95 -13.61 -51.70
N ALA A 266 -41.06 -13.82 -50.99
CA ALA A 266 -42.41 -13.43 -51.42
C ALA A 266 -42.61 -11.91 -51.40
N GLU A 267 -42.11 -11.21 -50.37
CA GLU A 267 -42.14 -9.74 -50.30
C GLU A 267 -41.27 -9.10 -51.39
N ILE A 268 -40.08 -9.66 -51.68
CA ILE A 268 -39.19 -9.16 -52.75
C ILE A 268 -39.80 -9.40 -54.14
N SER A 269 -40.44 -10.55 -54.35
CA SER A 269 -41.07 -10.90 -55.63
C SER A 269 -42.44 -10.27 -55.86
N GLY A 270 -43.02 -9.58 -54.86
CA GLY A 270 -44.35 -9.00 -54.96
C GLY A 270 -45.48 -10.03 -54.97
N THR A 271 -45.21 -11.26 -54.52
CA THR A 271 -46.18 -12.37 -54.55
C THR A 271 -46.97 -12.42 -53.25
N PRO A 272 -48.32 -12.32 -53.25
CA PRO A 272 -49.10 -12.46 -52.02
C PRO A 272 -48.95 -13.86 -51.41
N TYR A 273 -48.91 -13.95 -50.08
CA TYR A 273 -48.71 -15.24 -49.40
C TYR A 273 -49.58 -15.38 -48.15
N ALA A 274 -50.10 -16.59 -47.96
CA ALA A 274 -50.75 -17.06 -46.73
C ALA A 274 -49.78 -17.92 -45.93
N MET A 275 -49.95 -17.99 -44.61
CA MET A 275 -49.09 -18.80 -43.75
C MET A 275 -49.91 -19.73 -42.86
N ARG A 276 -49.60 -21.03 -42.87
CA ARG A 276 -50.21 -22.03 -42.00
C ARG A 276 -49.18 -22.54 -41.00
N LEU A 277 -49.46 -22.29 -39.73
CA LEU A 277 -48.70 -22.76 -38.56
C LEU A 277 -49.59 -23.73 -37.76
N PRO A 278 -49.01 -24.56 -36.87
CA PRO A 278 -49.79 -25.45 -36.00
C PRO A 278 -50.84 -24.67 -35.20
N GLY A 279 -52.14 -24.90 -35.49
CA GLY A 279 -53.25 -24.23 -34.82
C GLY A 279 -53.53 -22.78 -35.23
N MET A 280 -52.87 -22.24 -36.27
CA MET A 280 -53.06 -20.86 -36.74
C MET A 280 -52.92 -20.75 -38.26
N GLU A 281 -53.90 -20.16 -38.95
CA GLU A 281 -53.84 -19.83 -40.38
C GLU A 281 -53.95 -18.31 -40.55
N ILE A 282 -52.96 -17.70 -41.22
CA ILE A 282 -52.94 -16.29 -41.55
C ILE A 282 -53.29 -16.14 -43.04
N GLU A 283 -54.33 -15.34 -43.32
CA GLU A 283 -54.84 -15.10 -44.67
C GLU A 283 -53.81 -14.45 -45.60
N ALA A 284 -54.00 -14.65 -46.92
CA ALA A 284 -53.10 -14.11 -47.93
C ALA A 284 -53.15 -12.58 -48.00
N SER A 285 -52.00 -11.94 -47.82
CA SER A 285 -51.81 -10.51 -47.98
C SER A 285 -50.35 -10.25 -48.38
N ILE A 286 -49.99 -8.99 -48.63
CA ILE A 286 -48.61 -8.58 -48.91
C ILE A 286 -48.31 -7.24 -48.25
N GLY A 287 -47.04 -6.99 -47.96
CA GLY A 287 -46.54 -5.70 -47.47
C GLY A 287 -45.97 -5.78 -46.05
N PRO A 288 -45.29 -4.70 -45.60
CA PRO A 288 -44.45 -4.73 -44.40
C PRO A 288 -45.21 -5.08 -43.11
N ALA A 289 -46.47 -4.65 -42.98
CA ALA A 289 -47.32 -5.00 -41.84
C ALA A 289 -47.73 -6.49 -41.84
N HIS A 290 -47.90 -7.09 -43.02
CA HIS A 290 -48.22 -8.51 -43.16
C HIS A 290 -47.00 -9.38 -42.88
N ALA A 291 -45.85 -9.05 -43.48
CA ALA A 291 -44.58 -9.70 -43.19
C ALA A 291 -44.26 -9.72 -41.70
N GLN A 292 -44.48 -8.59 -41.01
CA GLN A 292 -44.26 -8.49 -39.57
C GLN A 292 -45.19 -9.41 -38.77
N ARG A 293 -46.50 -9.45 -39.09
CA ARG A 293 -47.46 -10.36 -38.44
C ARG A 293 -47.10 -11.84 -38.65
N CYS A 294 -46.68 -12.21 -39.86
CA CYS A 294 -46.26 -13.58 -40.17
C CYS A 294 -44.97 -13.96 -39.42
N LEU A 295 -43.98 -13.07 -39.37
CA LEU A 295 -42.74 -13.28 -38.62
C LEU A 295 -42.98 -13.31 -37.09
N ASP A 296 -43.97 -12.57 -36.59
CA ASP A 296 -44.40 -12.61 -35.19
C ASP A 296 -45.00 -13.96 -34.82
N ALA A 297 -45.98 -14.45 -35.59
CA ALA A 297 -46.61 -15.75 -35.36
C ALA A 297 -45.63 -16.93 -35.51
N LEU A 298 -44.71 -16.84 -36.47
CA LEU A 298 -43.64 -17.82 -36.66
C LEU A 298 -42.69 -17.89 -35.45
N SER A 299 -42.40 -16.75 -34.81
CA SER A 299 -41.55 -16.68 -33.62
C SER A 299 -42.20 -17.29 -32.37
N GLU A 300 -43.53 -17.17 -32.24
CA GLU A 300 -44.30 -17.80 -31.15
C GLU A 300 -44.34 -19.32 -31.29
N THR A 301 -44.56 -19.80 -32.52
CA THR A 301 -44.61 -21.24 -32.83
C THR A 301 -43.26 -21.91 -32.60
N SER A 302 -42.16 -21.28 -33.05
CA SER A 302 -40.80 -21.82 -32.88
C SER A 302 -40.36 -21.88 -31.42
N ALA A 303 -40.90 -21.01 -30.55
CA ALA A 303 -40.58 -20.98 -29.12
C ALA A 303 -41.18 -22.15 -28.33
N ALA A 304 -42.30 -22.72 -28.78
CA ALA A 304 -43.04 -23.77 -28.07
C ALA A 304 -42.37 -25.16 -28.17
N THR A 305 -41.57 -25.41 -29.20
CA THR A 305 -41.07 -26.76 -29.55
C THR A 305 -39.62 -27.03 -29.12
N GLN A 306 -38.95 -26.09 -28.44
CA GLN A 306 -37.50 -26.18 -28.19
C GLN A 306 -37.13 -26.62 -26.77
N PRO A 307 -36.16 -27.53 -26.59
CA PRO A 307 -35.64 -27.92 -25.28
C PRO A 307 -34.80 -26.80 -24.65
N ALA A 308 -34.87 -26.67 -23.33
CA ALA A 308 -34.10 -25.69 -22.57
C ALA A 308 -32.59 -25.79 -22.85
N ILE A 309 -31.98 -24.67 -23.26
CA ILE A 309 -30.55 -24.59 -23.61
C ILE A 309 -29.68 -25.11 -22.46
N LYS A 310 -28.81 -26.10 -22.75
CA LYS A 310 -27.75 -26.53 -21.82
C LYS A 310 -26.75 -25.39 -21.65
N ARG A 311 -26.67 -24.91 -20.40
CA ARG A 311 -25.84 -23.79 -19.93
C ARG A 311 -24.36 -24.12 -20.11
N ALA A 312 -23.66 -23.41 -20.99
CA ALA A 312 -22.22 -23.52 -21.10
C ALA A 312 -21.54 -22.73 -19.96
N SER A 313 -20.67 -23.39 -19.19
CA SER A 313 -19.78 -22.75 -18.22
C SER A 313 -18.60 -22.11 -18.96
N HIS A 314 -18.82 -20.95 -19.60
CA HIS A 314 -17.70 -20.22 -20.21
C HIS A 314 -16.79 -19.64 -19.12
N ARG A 315 -15.47 -19.84 -19.28
CA ARG A 315 -14.46 -19.09 -18.52
C ARG A 315 -14.68 -17.60 -18.81
N LEU A 316 -14.75 -16.79 -17.76
CA LEU A 316 -14.95 -15.34 -17.89
C LEU A 316 -13.79 -14.73 -18.71
N PRO A 317 -14.09 -13.81 -19.64
CA PRO A 317 -13.07 -13.12 -20.44
C PRO A 317 -12.15 -12.25 -19.58
N ALA A 318 -10.95 -11.96 -20.10
CA ALA A 318 -10.00 -11.04 -19.48
C ALA A 318 -10.59 -9.62 -19.41
N GLY A 319 -10.60 -9.01 -18.21
CA GLY A 319 -11.21 -7.71 -17.94
C GLY A 319 -10.43 -6.50 -18.48
N HIS A 320 -10.93 -5.28 -18.20
CA HIS A 320 -10.33 -4.01 -18.59
C HIS A 320 -8.87 -3.89 -18.10
N GLU A 321 -8.58 -4.40 -16.91
CA GLU A 321 -7.22 -4.38 -16.33
C GLU A 321 -6.16 -5.10 -17.20
N HIS A 322 -6.56 -6.01 -18.09
CA HIS A 322 -5.62 -6.74 -18.96
C HIS A 322 -5.46 -6.12 -20.35
N SER A 323 -6.31 -5.16 -20.69
CA SER A 323 -6.48 -4.66 -22.07
C SER A 323 -6.42 -3.14 -22.18
N ALA A 324 -6.52 -2.42 -21.07
CA ALA A 324 -6.37 -0.97 -21.04
C ALA A 324 -4.90 -0.53 -21.14
N HIS A 325 -4.69 0.63 -21.75
CA HIS A 325 -3.39 1.31 -21.71
C HIS A 325 -3.16 1.96 -20.35
N LEU A 326 -1.91 1.94 -19.89
CA LEU A 326 -1.52 2.51 -18.62
C LEU A 326 -1.66 4.04 -18.66
N PRO A 327 -2.53 4.66 -17.83
CA PRO A 327 -2.67 6.12 -17.79
C PRO A 327 -1.33 6.75 -17.38
N PRO A 328 -0.87 7.77 -18.12
CA PRO A 328 0.51 8.24 -18.00
C PRO A 328 0.73 9.13 -16.76
N TRP A 329 -0.29 9.87 -16.32
CA TRP A 329 -0.21 10.74 -15.14
C TRP A 329 -0.10 9.97 -13.81
N PRO A 330 -0.96 8.97 -13.50
CA PRO A 330 -0.78 8.15 -12.30
C PRO A 330 0.56 7.42 -12.27
N LEU A 331 1.06 6.98 -13.43
CA LEU A 331 2.37 6.36 -13.52
C LEU A 331 3.51 7.34 -13.23
N LEU A 332 3.45 8.57 -13.76
CA LEU A 332 4.45 9.60 -13.48
C LEU A 332 4.54 9.90 -11.99
N VAL A 333 3.41 10.06 -11.30
CA VAL A 333 3.41 10.32 -9.85
C VAL A 333 3.89 9.10 -9.06
N LEU A 334 3.51 7.89 -9.47
CA LEU A 334 4.07 6.67 -8.88
C LEU A 334 5.60 6.63 -9.04
N CYS A 335 6.15 6.98 -10.21
CA CYS A 335 7.59 7.09 -10.41
C CYS A 335 8.24 8.09 -9.45
N ILE A 336 7.65 9.28 -9.28
CA ILE A 336 8.16 10.30 -8.34
C ILE A 336 8.19 9.74 -6.91
N ILE A 337 7.10 9.10 -6.47
CA ILE A 337 7.01 8.53 -5.12
C ILE A 337 8.02 7.39 -4.93
N LEU A 338 8.21 6.53 -5.93
CA LEU A 338 9.22 5.47 -5.88
C LEU A 338 10.65 6.03 -5.90
N SER A 339 10.91 7.13 -6.61
CA SER A 339 12.18 7.85 -6.53
C SER A 339 12.43 8.39 -5.13
N ILE A 340 11.42 9.03 -4.51
CA ILE A 340 11.45 9.50 -3.12
C ILE A 340 11.70 8.32 -2.15
N ALA A 341 11.08 7.17 -2.39
CA ALA A 341 11.30 5.94 -1.62
C ALA A 341 12.74 5.43 -1.76
N SER A 342 13.32 5.50 -2.97
CA SER A 342 14.69 5.04 -3.23
C SER A 342 15.75 5.92 -2.55
N LEU A 343 15.50 7.23 -2.43
CA LEU A 343 16.40 8.16 -1.73
C LEU A 343 16.48 7.85 -0.23
N LEU A 344 15.39 7.30 0.35
CA LEU A 344 15.39 6.85 1.74
C LEU A 344 16.38 5.70 1.98
N MET A 345 16.86 5.03 0.94
CA MET A 345 17.73 3.86 1.05
C MET A 345 19.22 4.19 0.86
N LEU A 346 19.61 5.47 0.74
CA LEU A 346 20.99 5.87 0.44
C LEU A 346 22.02 5.52 1.53
N ASP A 347 21.57 5.31 2.76
CA ASP A 347 22.36 4.83 3.90
C ASP A 347 22.47 3.30 3.94
N VAL A 348 21.63 2.57 3.18
CA VAL A 348 21.56 1.10 3.20
C VAL A 348 22.10 0.49 1.91
N VAL A 349 21.84 1.16 0.79
CA VAL A 349 22.11 0.67 -0.55
C VAL A 349 23.14 1.58 -1.21
N PRO A 350 24.12 1.02 -1.95
CA PRO A 350 25.10 1.82 -2.66
C PRO A 350 24.45 2.91 -3.53
N ALA A 351 24.96 4.13 -3.44
CA ALA A 351 24.45 5.28 -4.19
C ALA A 351 24.40 5.03 -5.70
N SER A 352 25.30 4.20 -6.22
CA SER A 352 25.33 3.74 -7.61
C SER A 352 24.06 2.96 -8.02
N THR A 353 23.51 2.15 -7.12
CA THR A 353 22.27 1.38 -7.36
C THR A 353 21.06 2.31 -7.37
N VAL A 354 21.00 3.27 -6.45
CA VAL A 354 19.95 4.31 -6.44
C VAL A 354 20.03 5.14 -7.72
N ALA A 355 21.23 5.55 -8.14
CA ALA A 355 21.44 6.28 -9.40
C ALA A 355 20.97 5.47 -10.63
N LEU A 356 21.26 4.17 -10.68
CA LEU A 356 20.77 3.28 -11.74
C LEU A 356 19.23 3.24 -11.77
N PHE A 357 18.60 3.10 -10.61
CA PHE A 357 17.13 3.11 -10.49
C PHE A 357 16.52 4.44 -10.96
N LEU A 358 17.07 5.57 -10.51
CA LEU A 358 16.65 6.90 -10.96
C LEU A 358 16.86 7.10 -12.47
N GLY A 359 17.92 6.54 -13.04
CA GLY A 359 18.14 6.47 -14.48
C GLY A 359 17.05 5.70 -15.22
N CYS A 360 16.60 4.57 -14.67
CA CYS A 360 15.46 3.80 -15.21
C CYS A 360 14.15 4.60 -15.15
N VAL A 361 13.92 5.33 -14.05
CA VAL A 361 12.78 6.25 -13.91
C VAL A 361 12.84 7.35 -14.98
N GLY A 362 14.00 8.00 -15.15
CA GLY A 362 14.19 9.03 -16.17
C GLY A 362 13.95 8.53 -17.59
N LEU A 363 14.47 7.34 -17.92
CA LEU A 363 14.23 6.69 -19.22
C LEU A 363 12.75 6.41 -19.44
N ARG A 364 12.03 5.92 -18.42
CA ARG A 364 10.59 5.68 -18.52
C ARG A 364 9.80 6.98 -18.72
N LEU A 365 10.13 8.03 -17.99
CA LEU A 365 9.51 9.35 -18.16
C LEU A 365 9.73 9.90 -19.57
N GLY A 366 10.95 9.77 -20.12
CA GLY A 366 11.25 10.16 -21.49
C GLY A 366 10.47 9.36 -22.56
N LEU A 367 10.22 8.06 -22.31
CA LEU A 367 9.35 7.25 -23.17
C LEU A 367 7.88 7.70 -23.11
N LEU A 368 7.38 8.08 -21.93
CA LEU A 368 6.03 8.61 -21.76
C LEU A 368 5.87 9.96 -22.47
N GLU A 369 6.86 10.85 -22.36
CA GLU A 369 6.85 12.15 -23.03
C GLU A 369 6.87 12.02 -24.57
N LYS A 370 7.70 11.12 -25.11
CA LYS A 370 7.69 10.80 -26.56
C LYS A 370 6.34 10.25 -27.00
N GLY A 371 5.71 9.39 -26.19
CA GLY A 371 4.36 8.88 -26.43
C GLY A 371 3.28 9.97 -26.42
N TRP A 372 3.38 10.94 -25.52
CA TRP A 372 2.50 12.11 -25.48
C TRP A 372 2.62 12.98 -26.72
N ARG A 373 3.85 13.23 -27.19
CA ARG A 373 4.08 14.05 -28.39
C ARG A 373 3.61 13.37 -29.67
N THR A 374 3.57 12.04 -29.72
CA THR A 374 3.12 11.28 -30.91
C THR A 374 1.63 10.96 -30.91
N GLN A 375 0.94 10.92 -29.76
CA GLN A 375 -0.52 10.71 -29.67
C GLN A 375 -1.37 11.79 -30.36
N GLY A 376 -0.79 12.96 -30.69
CA GLY A 376 -1.44 13.97 -31.54
C GLY A 376 -1.48 13.60 -33.03
N LYS A 377 -0.85 12.49 -33.46
CA LYS A 377 -0.72 12.09 -34.87
C LYS A 377 -1.08 10.61 -35.08
N GLY A 378 -2.37 10.29 -35.01
CA GLY A 378 -2.93 9.02 -35.50
C GLY A 378 -3.30 7.98 -34.43
N PRO A 379 -4.07 6.95 -34.80
CA PRO A 379 -4.54 5.93 -33.87
C PRO A 379 -3.37 5.10 -33.31
N PRO A 380 -3.43 4.68 -32.04
CA PRO A 380 -2.37 3.89 -31.42
C PRO A 380 -2.16 2.57 -32.19
N PRO A 381 -0.91 2.08 -32.30
CA PRO A 381 -0.62 0.84 -33.01
C PRO A 381 -1.39 -0.34 -32.40
N PRO A 382 -1.92 -1.26 -33.22
CA PRO A 382 -2.74 -2.36 -32.73
C PRO A 382 -1.86 -3.46 -32.12
N GLY A 383 -2.10 -3.76 -30.84
CA GLY A 383 -1.70 -5.02 -30.20
C GLY A 383 -0.75 -4.88 -29.00
N PRO A 384 -0.86 -5.76 -27.99
CA PRO A 384 0.03 -5.81 -26.82
C PRO A 384 1.35 -6.54 -27.15
N THR A 385 1.93 -6.31 -28.33
CA THR A 385 3.21 -6.95 -28.67
C THR A 385 4.35 -6.24 -27.95
N ARG A 386 5.06 -6.97 -27.10
CA ARG A 386 6.28 -6.48 -26.44
C ARG A 386 7.33 -6.22 -27.53
N PRO A 387 7.77 -4.97 -27.79
CA PRO A 387 8.92 -4.73 -28.63
C PRO A 387 10.09 -5.39 -27.92
N ARG A 388 10.71 -6.33 -28.62
CA ARG A 388 11.82 -7.13 -28.12
C ARG A 388 12.87 -6.24 -27.45
N SER A 389 13.14 -5.06 -28.02
CA SER A 389 14.09 -4.06 -27.50
C SER A 389 13.87 -3.62 -26.06
N ALA A 390 12.62 -3.39 -25.61
CA ALA A 390 12.35 -2.97 -24.23
C ALA A 390 12.56 -4.10 -23.21
N THR A 391 12.28 -5.34 -23.64
CA THR A 391 12.47 -6.52 -22.79
C THR A 391 13.96 -6.86 -22.65
N PHE A 392 14.70 -6.76 -23.76
CA PHE A 392 16.16 -6.90 -23.75
C PHE A 392 16.82 -5.81 -22.90
N LEU A 393 16.39 -4.54 -23.04
CA LEU A 393 16.93 -3.45 -22.23
C LEU A 393 16.68 -3.67 -20.73
N GLY A 394 15.46 -4.07 -20.34
CA GLY A 394 15.15 -4.40 -18.94
C GLY A 394 16.01 -5.55 -18.40
N LEU A 395 16.23 -6.59 -19.20
CA LEU A 395 17.11 -7.71 -18.83
C LEU A 395 18.58 -7.27 -18.71
N SER A 396 19.07 -6.43 -19.62
CA SER A 396 20.44 -5.88 -19.55
C SER A 396 20.64 -5.01 -18.31
N VAL A 397 19.66 -4.17 -17.95
CA VAL A 397 19.68 -3.39 -16.70
C VAL A 397 19.71 -4.30 -15.48
N LEU A 398 18.95 -5.39 -15.50
CA LEU A 398 18.94 -6.37 -14.40
C LEU A 398 20.32 -7.00 -14.22
N VAL A 399 20.91 -7.54 -15.29
CA VAL A 399 22.23 -8.20 -15.24
C VAL A 399 23.31 -7.21 -14.81
N ALA A 400 23.35 -6.02 -15.43
CA ALA A 400 24.31 -4.98 -15.07
C ALA A 400 24.14 -4.50 -13.62
N GLY A 401 22.90 -4.33 -13.16
CA GLY A 401 22.60 -3.91 -11.80
C GLY A 401 22.98 -4.96 -10.75
N VAL A 402 22.75 -6.25 -11.00
CA VAL A 402 23.18 -7.32 -10.08
C VAL A 402 24.71 -7.39 -10.00
N ILE A 403 25.42 -7.26 -11.13
CA ILE A 403 26.88 -7.18 -11.15
C ILE A 403 27.38 -5.96 -10.35
N LEU A 404 26.74 -4.80 -10.54
CA LEU A 404 27.04 -3.58 -9.79
C LEU A 404 26.86 -3.76 -8.28
N VAL A 405 25.79 -4.43 -7.85
CA VAL A 405 25.55 -4.73 -6.43
C VAL A 405 26.65 -5.64 -5.88
N GLN A 406 27.02 -6.72 -6.58
CA GLN A 406 28.10 -7.60 -6.14
C GLN A 406 29.45 -6.86 -6.01
N ILE A 407 29.77 -5.96 -6.95
CA ILE A 407 31.01 -5.17 -6.90
C ILE A 407 31.01 -4.18 -5.73
N SER A 408 29.87 -3.56 -5.44
CA SER A 408 29.78 -2.51 -4.41
C SER A 408 29.64 -3.03 -2.99
N THR A 409 28.96 -4.16 -2.79
CA THR A 409 28.69 -4.74 -1.46
C THR A 409 29.63 -5.89 -1.10
N GLY A 410 30.28 -6.53 -2.08
CA GLY A 410 31.13 -7.70 -1.89
C GLY A 410 30.39 -9.00 -1.56
N ASN A 411 29.15 -8.94 -1.07
CA ASN A 411 28.33 -10.08 -0.69
C ASN A 411 26.87 -9.92 -1.12
N LEU A 412 26.42 -10.75 -2.08
CA LEU A 412 25.04 -10.75 -2.57
C LEU A 412 23.99 -11.31 -1.58
N PHE A 413 24.41 -12.06 -0.56
CA PHE A 413 23.50 -12.69 0.42
C PHE A 413 23.27 -11.83 1.66
N SER A 414 23.71 -10.57 1.67
CA SER A 414 23.37 -9.62 2.73
C SER A 414 21.97 -9.02 2.53
N MET A 415 21.38 -8.53 3.61
CA MET A 415 20.10 -7.81 3.55
C MET A 415 20.19 -6.56 2.66
N GLU A 416 21.28 -5.80 2.78
CA GLU A 416 21.57 -4.60 1.98
C GLU A 416 21.58 -4.92 0.48
N SER A 417 22.25 -6.00 0.09
CA SER A 417 22.28 -6.50 -1.28
C SER A 417 20.91 -6.97 -1.75
N GLY A 418 20.13 -7.61 -0.88
CA GLY A 418 18.75 -8.01 -1.18
C GLY A 418 17.86 -6.80 -1.52
N ILE A 419 17.96 -5.71 -0.76
CA ILE A 419 17.23 -4.45 -1.01
C ILE A 419 17.73 -3.79 -2.30
N ALA A 420 19.05 -3.79 -2.52
CA ALA A 420 19.67 -3.25 -3.72
C ALA A 420 19.18 -3.98 -4.99
N VAL A 421 19.18 -5.32 -4.97
CA VAL A 421 18.66 -6.17 -6.06
C VAL A 421 17.17 -5.94 -6.28
N LEU A 422 16.38 -5.79 -5.22
CA LEU A 422 14.96 -5.44 -5.32
C LEU A 422 14.74 -4.09 -6.02
N LEU A 423 15.60 -3.10 -5.75
CA LEU A 423 15.54 -1.80 -6.40
C LEU A 423 15.91 -1.88 -7.89
N VAL A 424 16.92 -2.69 -8.24
CA VAL A 424 17.27 -2.99 -9.64
C VAL A 424 16.12 -3.69 -10.36
N LEU A 425 15.51 -4.70 -9.74
CA LEU A 425 14.34 -5.42 -10.27
C LEU A 425 13.17 -4.45 -10.52
N LEU A 426 12.92 -3.54 -9.58
CA LEU A 426 11.88 -2.52 -9.73
C LEU A 426 12.19 -1.59 -10.92
N GLY A 427 13.44 -1.15 -11.08
CA GLY A 427 13.89 -0.33 -12.21
C GLY A 427 13.69 -1.02 -13.56
N GLY A 428 14.12 -2.28 -13.67
CA GLY A 428 13.90 -3.10 -14.87
C GLY A 428 12.41 -3.30 -15.17
N LYS A 429 11.61 -3.61 -14.14
CA LYS A 429 10.15 -3.77 -14.28
C LYS A 429 9.44 -2.48 -14.70
N LEU A 430 9.95 -1.33 -14.26
CA LEU A 430 9.42 -0.02 -14.62
C LEU A 430 9.57 0.27 -16.12
N ILE A 431 10.71 -0.10 -16.72
CA ILE A 431 10.97 0.04 -18.16
C ILE A 431 10.00 -0.82 -18.98
N GLU A 432 9.66 -2.02 -18.50
CA GLU A 432 8.74 -2.95 -19.17
C GLU A 432 7.25 -2.60 -18.96
N SER A 433 6.91 -1.73 -18.00
CA SER A 433 5.53 -1.48 -17.57
C SER A 433 4.61 -0.96 -18.69
N ARG A 434 3.52 -1.67 -18.98
CA ARG A 434 2.57 -1.32 -20.05
C ARG A 434 1.12 -1.59 -19.71
N THR A 435 0.88 -2.50 -18.79
CA THR A 435 -0.46 -2.92 -18.39
C THR A 435 -0.85 -2.40 -17.01
N PRO A 436 -2.14 -2.20 -16.72
CA PRO A 436 -2.65 -1.93 -15.38
C PRO A 436 -2.15 -2.92 -14.33
N HIS A 437 -1.98 -4.18 -14.71
CA HIS A 437 -1.37 -5.20 -13.86
C HIS A 437 0.07 -4.81 -13.44
N ASP A 438 0.90 -4.32 -14.37
CA ASP A 438 2.26 -3.87 -14.04
C ASP A 438 2.26 -2.71 -13.04
N PHE A 439 1.32 -1.76 -13.17
CA PHE A 439 1.16 -0.65 -12.22
C PHE A 439 0.88 -1.15 -10.79
N GLN A 440 -0.01 -2.14 -10.67
CA GLN A 440 -0.33 -2.76 -9.39
C GLN A 440 0.88 -3.49 -8.79
N VAL A 441 1.65 -4.21 -9.61
CA VAL A 441 2.88 -4.89 -9.19
C VAL A 441 3.92 -3.88 -8.69
N LEU A 442 4.17 -2.79 -9.44
CA LEU A 442 5.09 -1.73 -9.02
C LEU A 442 4.68 -1.10 -7.69
N SER A 443 3.37 -0.89 -7.48
CA SER A 443 2.84 -0.35 -6.23
C SER A 443 3.05 -1.30 -5.05
N LEU A 444 2.78 -2.60 -5.23
CA LEU A 444 2.99 -3.63 -4.22
C LEU A 444 4.47 -3.82 -3.87
N VAL A 445 5.36 -3.82 -4.87
CA VAL A 445 6.82 -3.84 -4.64
C VAL A 445 7.27 -2.56 -3.92
N GLY A 446 6.68 -1.40 -4.23
CA GLY A 446 6.92 -0.16 -3.50
C GLY A 446 6.54 -0.22 -2.02
N TRP A 447 5.41 -0.87 -1.69
CA TRP A 447 5.04 -1.15 -0.29
C TRP A 447 6.00 -2.12 0.40
N PHE A 448 6.50 -3.11 -0.33
CA PHE A 448 7.53 -4.02 0.20
C PHE A 448 8.87 -3.30 0.42
N LEU A 449 9.26 -2.37 -0.46
CA LEU A 449 10.42 -1.49 -0.25
C LEU A 449 10.27 -0.60 0.99
N CYS A 450 9.05 -0.11 1.28
CA CYS A 450 8.77 0.62 2.52
C CYS A 450 9.08 -0.23 3.76
N LEU A 451 8.73 -1.53 3.75
CA LEU A 451 9.15 -2.46 4.80
C LEU A 451 10.68 -2.55 4.87
N CYS A 452 11.34 -2.85 3.75
CA CYS A 452 12.80 -2.97 3.70
C CYS A 452 13.54 -1.77 4.29
N GLY A 453 13.06 -0.55 4.02
CA GLY A 453 13.65 0.67 4.58
C GLY A 453 13.59 0.74 6.11
N LEU A 454 12.46 0.34 6.70
CA LEU A 454 12.27 0.34 8.16
C LEU A 454 13.14 -0.68 8.89
N LEU A 455 13.57 -1.74 8.20
CA LEU A 455 14.37 -2.80 8.81
C LEU A 455 15.83 -2.40 9.02
N SER A 456 16.35 -1.43 8.25
CA SER A 456 17.76 -1.02 8.34
C SER A 456 18.02 0.03 9.42
N THR A 457 17.22 1.10 9.44
CA THR A 457 17.47 2.25 10.32
C THR A 457 16.12 2.68 10.91
N GLN A 458 16.10 2.85 12.23
CA GLN A 458 14.85 2.93 13.00
C GLN A 458 14.75 4.30 13.67
N THR A 459 14.76 5.34 12.85
CA THR A 459 14.58 6.73 13.31
C THR A 459 13.12 7.15 13.15
N LEU A 460 12.69 8.15 13.93
CA LEU A 460 11.36 8.74 13.77
C LEU A 460 11.20 9.36 12.37
N THR A 461 12.22 10.08 11.89
CA THR A 461 12.24 10.70 10.56
C THR A 461 12.01 9.68 9.45
N ARG A 462 12.72 8.55 9.50
CA ARG A 462 12.55 7.47 8.52
C ARG A 462 11.16 6.85 8.60
N SER A 463 10.64 6.67 9.81
CA SER A 463 9.29 6.14 10.01
C SER A 463 8.24 7.05 9.34
N LEU A 464 8.29 8.36 9.61
CA LEU A 464 7.38 9.35 9.01
C LEU A 464 7.49 9.38 7.48
N TRP A 465 8.71 9.38 6.94
CA TRP A 465 8.94 9.35 5.50
C TRP A 465 8.38 8.08 4.85
N THR A 466 8.56 6.94 5.51
CA THR A 466 8.06 5.64 5.05
C THR A 466 6.54 5.62 5.02
N PHE A 467 5.87 6.05 6.10
CA PHE A 467 4.41 6.10 6.15
C PHE A 467 3.84 7.11 5.12
N GLY A 468 4.52 8.24 4.91
CA GLY A 468 4.17 9.19 3.85
C GLY A 468 4.26 8.58 2.45
N THR A 469 5.35 7.85 2.17
CA THR A 469 5.57 7.14 0.90
C THR A 469 4.52 6.04 0.70
N PHE A 470 4.27 5.23 1.73
CA PHE A 470 3.24 4.18 1.73
C PHE A 470 1.84 4.74 1.43
N ALA A 471 1.48 5.85 2.08
CA ALA A 471 0.22 6.57 1.83
C ALA A 471 0.17 7.15 0.41
N GLY A 472 1.28 7.71 -0.08
CA GLY A 472 1.40 8.22 -1.46
C GLY A 472 1.13 7.13 -2.51
N ILE A 473 1.74 5.95 -2.34
CA ILE A 473 1.47 4.79 -3.21
C ILE A 473 -0.02 4.41 -3.16
N ALA A 474 -0.63 4.39 -1.97
CA ALA A 474 -2.06 4.12 -1.81
C ALA A 474 -2.94 5.16 -2.55
N VAL A 475 -2.59 6.45 -2.50
CA VAL A 475 -3.27 7.51 -3.28
C VAL A 475 -3.16 7.24 -4.78
N CYS A 476 -1.99 6.84 -5.28
CA CYS A 476 -1.80 6.48 -6.69
C CYS A 476 -2.67 5.28 -7.09
N MET A 477 -2.80 4.26 -6.25
CA MET A 477 -3.66 3.10 -6.51
C MET A 477 -5.14 3.49 -6.60
N VAL A 478 -5.62 4.34 -5.68
CA VAL A 478 -6.99 4.87 -5.73
C VAL A 478 -7.21 5.74 -6.96
N ARG A 479 -6.25 6.64 -7.28
CA ARG A 479 -6.34 7.53 -8.45
C ARG A 479 -6.33 6.75 -9.76
N PHE A 480 -5.55 5.67 -9.85
CA PHE A 480 -5.48 4.81 -11.02
C PHE A 480 -6.84 4.17 -11.32
N ARG A 481 -7.57 3.75 -10.28
CA ARG A 481 -8.86 3.05 -10.40
C ARG A 481 -10.07 3.99 -10.39
N ARG A 482 -9.83 5.29 -10.20
CA ARG A 482 -10.85 6.35 -10.19
C ARG A 482 -10.65 7.24 -11.40
N GLY A 483 -11.63 7.30 -12.31
CA GLY A 483 -11.52 8.14 -13.51
C GLY A 483 -11.65 9.65 -13.29
N SER A 484 -12.10 10.10 -12.11
CA SER A 484 -12.42 11.51 -11.84
C SER A 484 -11.23 12.47 -12.03
N ASP A 485 -11.52 13.68 -12.48
CA ASP A 485 -10.56 14.78 -12.57
C ASP A 485 -10.02 15.21 -11.19
N GLY A 486 -8.71 15.46 -11.11
CA GLY A 486 -8.02 15.96 -9.91
C GLY A 486 -7.48 14.90 -8.91
N TRP A 487 -6.72 15.38 -7.92
CA TRP A 487 -6.03 14.55 -6.91
C TRP A 487 -6.66 14.60 -5.51
N LEU A 488 -7.45 15.63 -5.22
CA LEU A 488 -8.14 15.81 -3.95
C LEU A 488 -9.08 14.64 -3.59
N PRO A 489 -9.93 14.13 -4.51
CA PRO A 489 -10.84 13.04 -4.15
C PRO A 489 -10.15 11.70 -3.81
N PRO A 490 -9.12 11.24 -4.57
CA PRO A 490 -8.29 10.10 -4.16
C PRO A 490 -7.59 10.31 -2.82
N MET A 491 -6.95 11.46 -2.62
CA MET A 491 -6.29 11.78 -1.35
C MET A 491 -7.28 11.72 -0.18
N LYS A 492 -8.44 12.36 -0.32
CA LYS A 492 -9.50 12.34 0.70
C LYS A 492 -9.94 10.92 1.03
N LEU A 493 -10.16 10.07 0.03
CA LEU A 493 -10.55 8.68 0.29
C LEU A 493 -9.46 7.90 1.01
N THR A 494 -8.20 8.00 0.53
CA THR A 494 -7.07 7.32 1.15
C THR A 494 -6.86 7.80 2.59
N SER A 495 -6.93 9.11 2.85
CA SER A 495 -6.84 9.68 4.20
C SER A 495 -7.98 9.19 5.09
N ILE A 496 -9.21 9.09 4.58
CA ILE A 496 -10.34 8.50 5.33
C ILE A 496 -10.05 7.02 5.64
N MET A 497 -9.56 6.24 4.68
CA MET A 497 -9.23 4.82 4.88
C MET A 497 -8.11 4.65 5.91
N LEU A 498 -7.06 5.49 5.87
CA LEU A 498 -5.98 5.48 6.85
C LEU A 498 -6.45 5.91 8.24
N MET A 499 -7.25 6.99 8.34
CA MET A 499 -7.85 7.41 9.61
C MET A 499 -8.79 6.35 10.20
N GLN A 500 -9.46 5.56 9.37
CA GLN A 500 -10.28 4.42 9.81
C GLN A 500 -9.43 3.21 10.21
N ALA A 501 -8.30 3.00 9.52
CA ALA A 501 -7.40 1.89 9.79
C ALA A 501 -6.58 2.10 11.07
N LEU A 502 -6.19 3.34 11.37
CA LEU A 502 -5.28 3.66 12.45
C LEU A 502 -5.78 3.20 13.84
N PRO A 503 -7.03 3.46 14.28
CA PRO A 503 -7.50 2.99 15.59
C PRO A 503 -7.47 1.46 15.70
N VAL A 504 -7.88 0.75 14.65
CA VAL A 504 -7.87 -0.71 14.63
C VAL A 504 -6.43 -1.24 14.67
N ALA A 505 -5.54 -0.63 13.88
CA ALA A 505 -4.12 -0.99 13.86
C ALA A 505 -3.43 -0.72 15.20
N VAL A 506 -3.77 0.37 15.91
CA VAL A 506 -3.24 0.67 17.24
C VAL A 506 -3.72 -0.35 18.28
N VAL A 507 -5.01 -0.73 18.27
CA VAL A 507 -5.49 -1.76 19.21
C VAL A 507 -4.85 -3.10 18.89
N LEU A 508 -4.72 -3.47 17.61
CA LEU A 508 -3.97 -4.67 17.22
C LEU A 508 -2.51 -4.57 17.65
N PHE A 509 -1.85 -3.43 17.50
CA PHE A 509 -0.47 -3.23 17.92
C PHE A 509 -0.25 -3.48 19.42
N LEU A 510 -1.19 -3.03 20.25
CA LEU A 510 -1.15 -3.18 21.71
C LEU A 510 -1.51 -4.60 22.18
N VAL A 511 -2.46 -5.26 21.49
CA VAL A 511 -3.03 -6.54 21.96
C VAL A 511 -2.45 -7.75 21.22
N PHE A 512 -1.80 -7.57 20.07
CA PHE A 512 -1.22 -8.68 19.32
C PHE A 512 -0.06 -9.31 20.10
N PRO A 513 -0.08 -10.63 20.36
CA PRO A 513 0.90 -11.30 21.21
C PRO A 513 2.29 -11.31 20.58
N ARG A 514 3.29 -10.83 21.32
CA ARG A 514 4.68 -10.81 20.86
C ARG A 514 5.40 -12.16 21.02
N SER A 515 5.07 -12.96 22.04
CA SER A 515 5.75 -14.25 22.32
C SER A 515 5.36 -15.43 21.45
N SER A 516 4.23 -15.39 20.73
CA SER A 516 3.72 -16.58 20.02
C SER A 516 4.50 -16.96 18.75
N LEU A 517 5.50 -16.17 18.35
CA LEU A 517 6.25 -16.35 17.10
C LEU A 517 7.75 -16.70 17.31
N GLY A 518 8.17 -17.08 18.52
CA GLY A 518 9.58 -17.44 18.81
C GLY A 518 10.15 -18.61 17.98
N PHE A 519 9.30 -19.40 17.30
CA PHE A 519 9.76 -20.39 16.33
C PHE A 519 10.35 -19.77 15.06
N LEU A 520 9.91 -18.56 14.67
CA LEU A 520 10.39 -17.84 13.49
C LEU A 520 11.75 -17.16 13.75
N GLU A 521 12.04 -16.77 14.99
CA GLU A 521 13.34 -16.19 15.39
C GLU A 521 14.51 -17.14 15.10
N ARG A 522 14.29 -18.47 15.18
CA ARG A 522 15.31 -19.49 14.87
C ARG A 522 15.75 -19.54 13.40
N ILE A 523 15.04 -18.87 12.49
CA ILE A 523 15.23 -19.02 11.03
C ILE A 523 16.05 -17.86 10.42
N GLY A 524 16.41 -16.81 11.18
CA GLY A 524 16.97 -15.59 10.54
C GLY A 524 17.92 -14.70 11.34
N THR A 525 18.57 -15.16 12.41
CA THR A 525 19.45 -14.31 13.23
C THR A 525 20.91 -14.37 12.80
N GLU A 526 21.27 -13.64 11.75
CA GLU A 526 22.59 -13.00 11.67
C GLU A 526 22.37 -11.49 11.56
N ARG A 527 22.51 -10.77 12.67
CA ARG A 527 22.58 -9.31 12.69
C ARG A 527 24.02 -8.91 12.37
N THR A 528 24.21 -7.97 11.45
CA THR A 528 25.44 -7.18 11.38
C THR A 528 25.48 -6.26 12.60
N HIS A 529 26.31 -6.61 13.58
CA HIS A 529 26.48 -5.84 14.81
C HIS A 529 27.10 -4.46 14.50
N VAL A 530 26.59 -3.40 15.14
CA VAL A 530 27.27 -2.10 15.20
C VAL A 530 28.65 -2.36 15.83
N THR A 531 29.71 -1.96 15.14
CA THR A 531 31.10 -2.16 15.58
C THR A 531 31.39 -1.32 16.83
N GLY A 532 31.13 -1.87 18.01
CA GLY A 532 31.58 -1.32 19.30
C GLY A 532 32.98 -1.80 19.67
N ILE A 533 33.39 -1.52 20.92
CA ILE A 533 34.69 -1.94 21.47
C ILE A 533 34.85 -3.48 21.40
N SER A 534 35.90 -3.94 20.71
CA SER A 534 36.27 -5.35 20.57
C SER A 534 37.21 -5.83 21.68
N SER A 535 37.36 -7.15 21.83
CA SER A 535 38.33 -7.80 22.73
C SER A 535 39.79 -7.67 22.29
N MET A 536 40.04 -6.92 21.22
CA MET A 536 41.34 -6.66 20.62
C MET A 536 41.43 -5.18 20.26
N MET A 537 42.58 -4.58 20.52
CA MET A 537 42.96 -3.21 20.18
C MET A 537 44.11 -3.27 19.21
N GLU A 538 43.88 -2.78 18.00
CA GLU A 538 44.90 -2.59 16.97
C GLU A 538 44.99 -1.09 16.66
N PRO A 539 46.18 -0.57 16.33
CA PRO A 539 46.34 0.79 15.85
C PRO A 539 45.32 1.14 14.75
N GLY A 540 44.59 2.24 14.95
CA GLY A 540 43.57 2.76 14.05
C GLY A 540 42.15 2.18 14.24
N LYS A 541 41.92 1.20 15.12
CA LYS A 541 40.56 0.67 15.37
C LYS A 541 39.76 1.58 16.30
N ILE A 542 40.36 2.05 17.40
CA ILE A 542 39.64 2.93 18.34
C ILE A 542 39.40 4.30 17.71
N SER A 543 40.31 4.82 16.87
CA SER A 543 40.09 6.07 16.14
C SER A 543 38.91 5.98 15.15
N LYS A 544 38.73 4.84 14.47
CA LYS A 544 37.55 4.59 13.61
C LYS A 544 36.24 4.56 14.39
N ILE A 545 36.24 3.96 15.57
CA ILE A 545 35.07 3.98 16.47
C ILE A 545 34.80 5.41 16.94
N ALA A 546 35.85 6.14 17.33
CA ALA A 546 35.78 7.52 17.80
C ALA A 546 35.34 8.52 16.71
N ALA A 547 35.35 8.15 15.44
CA ALA A 547 34.79 8.95 14.35
C ALA A 547 33.24 8.89 14.28
N SER A 548 32.61 7.93 14.96
CA SER A 548 31.16 7.71 14.92
C SER A 548 30.40 8.53 15.98
N ASP A 549 29.31 9.19 15.57
CA ASP A 549 28.40 9.94 16.46
C ASP A 549 27.28 9.07 17.07
N ALA A 550 27.33 7.76 16.81
CA ALA A 550 26.34 6.82 17.33
C ALA A 550 26.36 6.80 18.87
N VAL A 551 25.19 6.70 19.49
CA VAL A 551 25.10 6.52 20.94
C VAL A 551 25.64 5.13 21.29
N SER A 552 26.44 5.04 22.35
CA SER A 552 26.87 3.77 22.93
C SER A 552 25.96 3.40 24.10
N PHE A 553 25.78 4.31 25.04
CA PHE A 553 24.85 4.14 26.14
C PHE A 553 24.42 5.48 26.74
N ARG A 554 23.33 5.43 27.51
CA ARG A 554 22.83 6.54 28.32
C ARG A 554 22.88 6.14 29.78
N VAL A 555 23.24 7.07 30.66
CA VAL A 555 23.41 6.77 32.09
C VAL A 555 22.75 7.82 32.96
N GLY A 556 21.82 7.36 33.80
CA GLY A 556 21.17 8.15 34.84
C GLY A 556 21.78 7.85 36.21
N PHE A 557 21.77 8.86 37.08
CA PHE A 557 22.25 8.75 38.46
C PHE A 557 21.08 9.03 39.40
N PRO A 558 20.43 7.98 39.96
CA PRO A 558 19.23 8.15 40.77
C PRO A 558 19.49 8.79 42.14
N ASP A 559 20.68 8.58 42.72
CA ASP A 559 20.96 8.89 44.12
C ASP A 559 21.82 10.17 44.31
N ALA A 560 22.47 10.66 43.25
CA ALA A 560 23.40 11.79 43.29
C ALA A 560 23.55 12.44 41.90
N PRO A 561 24.04 13.69 41.79
CA PRO A 561 24.43 14.26 40.49
C PRO A 561 25.54 13.43 39.80
N PRO A 562 25.69 13.54 38.46
CA PRO A 562 26.77 12.86 37.76
C PRO A 562 28.14 13.29 38.32
N PRO A 563 29.13 12.38 38.41
CA PRO A 563 30.49 12.73 38.81
C PRO A 563 31.11 13.83 37.94
N GLU A 564 32.14 14.50 38.47
CA GLU A 564 32.95 15.46 37.72
C GLU A 564 33.50 14.85 36.42
N PRO A 565 33.62 15.61 35.31
CA PRO A 565 34.09 15.10 34.02
C PRO A 565 35.39 14.28 34.09
N THR A 566 36.34 14.70 34.95
CA THR A 566 37.64 14.04 35.17
C THR A 566 37.53 12.65 35.80
N LEU A 567 36.38 12.29 36.37
CA LEU A 567 36.11 11.00 36.98
C LEU A 567 35.25 10.09 36.09
N ARG A 568 34.79 10.56 34.93
CA ARG A 568 33.89 9.82 34.03
C ARG A 568 34.64 8.85 33.12
N TYR A 569 35.32 7.87 33.72
CA TYR A 569 35.94 6.75 33.02
C TYR A 569 35.02 5.53 33.08
N TRP A 570 34.50 5.14 31.93
CA TRP A 570 33.55 4.04 31.76
C TRP A 570 34.30 2.79 31.32
N ARG A 571 34.70 1.94 32.27
CA ARG A 571 35.42 0.68 31.98
C ARG A 571 34.50 -0.29 31.23
N CYS A 572 35.01 -0.90 30.15
CA CYS A 572 34.34 -2.00 29.43
C CYS A 572 35.15 -3.29 29.43
N LEU A 573 36.43 -3.24 29.05
CA LEU A 573 37.29 -4.41 28.90
C LEU A 573 38.71 -4.11 29.37
N VAL A 574 39.39 -5.14 29.89
CA VAL A 574 40.81 -5.10 30.24
C VAL A 574 41.61 -6.03 29.32
N LEU A 575 42.72 -5.53 28.78
CA LEU A 575 43.61 -6.23 27.87
C LEU A 575 44.95 -6.53 28.53
N TRP A 576 45.35 -7.80 28.49
CA TRP A 576 46.55 -8.31 29.16
C TRP A 576 47.65 -8.75 28.20
N GLN A 577 47.31 -9.28 27.03
CA GLN A 577 48.29 -9.80 26.10
C GLN A 577 48.68 -8.72 25.08
N CYS A 578 49.97 -8.56 24.86
CA CYS A 578 50.58 -7.63 23.93
C CYS A 578 51.47 -8.43 22.96
N ASP A 579 51.20 -8.34 21.66
CA ASP A 579 51.85 -9.20 20.66
C ASP A 579 53.06 -8.51 19.99
N ASP A 580 52.96 -7.20 19.71
CA ASP A 580 53.98 -6.42 18.98
C ASP A 580 54.34 -5.07 19.63
N GLY A 581 53.76 -4.75 20.79
CA GLY A 581 53.98 -3.48 21.51
C GLY A 581 52.85 -2.46 21.39
N LEU A 582 52.02 -2.53 20.34
CA LEU A 582 50.87 -1.63 20.14
C LEU A 582 49.54 -2.39 19.96
N THR A 583 49.59 -3.67 19.61
CA THR A 583 48.45 -4.56 19.48
C THR A 583 48.21 -5.30 20.79
N TRP A 584 47.02 -5.12 21.36
CA TRP A 584 46.63 -5.66 22.66
C TRP A 584 45.34 -6.47 22.59
N GLN A 585 45.21 -7.50 23.43
CA GLN A 585 44.01 -8.34 23.50
C GLN A 585 43.74 -8.84 24.93
N LYS A 586 42.49 -9.26 25.20
CA LYS A 586 42.04 -9.69 26.54
C LYS A 586 42.96 -10.73 27.18
N GLY A 587 43.52 -11.65 26.39
CA GLY A 587 44.41 -12.72 26.85
C GLY A 587 43.68 -13.86 27.55
N LEU A 588 44.42 -14.87 28.01
CA LEU A 588 43.87 -15.98 28.81
C LEU A 588 43.29 -15.45 30.13
N PRO A 589 42.17 -16.03 30.63
CA PRO A 589 41.57 -15.59 31.88
C PRO A 589 42.59 -15.68 33.01
N VAL A 590 42.90 -14.53 33.62
CA VAL A 590 43.82 -14.47 34.74
C VAL A 590 43.09 -15.04 35.96
N ALA A 591 43.58 -16.16 36.48
CA ALA A 591 42.97 -16.82 37.63
C ALA A 591 42.90 -15.87 38.85
N GLY A 592 41.71 -15.74 39.43
CA GLY A 592 41.40 -14.94 40.61
C GLY A 592 39.90 -14.98 40.90
N HIS A 593 39.52 -14.81 42.18
CA HIS A 593 38.12 -14.60 42.57
C HIS A 593 37.90 -13.09 42.71
N SER A 594 36.83 -12.55 42.14
CA SER A 594 36.39 -11.22 42.59
C SER A 594 35.83 -11.37 43.99
N SER A 595 36.34 -10.59 44.93
CA SER A 595 35.72 -10.49 46.24
C SER A 595 34.46 -9.64 46.11
N ALA A 596 33.30 -10.19 46.50
CA ALA A 596 32.09 -9.40 46.66
C ALA A 596 32.35 -8.34 47.73
N TRP A 597 32.51 -7.08 47.30
CA TRP A 597 32.73 -5.99 48.23
C TRP A 597 31.40 -5.53 48.83
N PRO A 598 31.34 -5.27 50.15
CA PRO A 598 30.17 -4.63 50.72
C PRO A 598 30.02 -3.22 50.15
N THR A 599 28.77 -2.85 49.85
CA THR A 599 28.38 -1.52 49.41
C THR A 599 28.58 -0.51 50.53
N ARG A 600 29.12 0.66 50.19
CA ARG A 600 29.29 1.83 51.07
C ARG A 600 28.36 2.95 50.63
N ASN A 601 28.02 3.86 51.55
CA ASN A 601 27.18 5.03 51.23
C ASN A 601 27.83 6.00 50.22
N THR A 602 29.13 5.88 49.96
CA THR A 602 29.87 6.69 48.97
C THR A 602 29.88 6.06 47.57
N ASP A 603 29.26 4.89 47.40
CA ASP A 603 29.25 4.19 46.11
C ASP A 603 28.20 4.81 45.18
N THR A 604 28.56 4.97 43.92
CA THR A 604 27.74 5.63 42.90
C THR A 604 26.90 4.60 42.16
N ARG A 605 25.59 4.63 42.40
CA ARG A 605 24.61 3.85 41.63
C ARG A 605 24.32 4.51 40.29
N GLN A 606 24.33 3.72 39.24
CA GLN A 606 24.13 4.13 37.85
C GLN A 606 23.06 3.25 37.20
N ILE A 607 22.13 3.87 36.50
CA ILE A 607 21.16 3.17 35.64
C ILE A 607 21.59 3.39 34.20
N ILE A 608 22.14 2.36 33.59
CA ILE A 608 22.73 2.43 32.25
C ILE A 608 21.77 1.76 31.25
N THR A 609 21.46 2.47 30.18
CA THR A 609 20.70 1.99 29.02
C THR A 609 21.68 1.85 27.86
N LEU A 610 22.07 0.62 27.55
CA LEU A 610 23.14 0.25 26.61
C LEU A 610 22.59 -0.15 25.25
N GLU A 611 23.16 0.41 24.18
CA GLU A 611 22.87 0.07 22.79
C GLU A 611 23.47 -1.29 22.41
N PRO A 612 22.87 -2.02 21.45
CA PRO A 612 23.34 -3.34 21.07
C PRO A 612 24.73 -3.27 20.41
N HIS A 613 25.67 -4.04 20.95
CA HIS A 613 27.06 -4.09 20.47
C HIS A 613 27.57 -5.53 20.23
N GLY A 614 26.75 -6.55 20.48
CA GLY A 614 27.07 -7.95 20.15
C GLY A 614 28.16 -8.59 21.01
N GLN A 615 28.63 -7.91 22.06
CA GLN A 615 29.62 -8.45 23.00
C GLN A 615 28.96 -8.73 24.36
N LYS A 616 29.75 -9.27 25.28
CA LYS A 616 29.30 -9.72 26.61
C LYS A 616 29.63 -8.76 27.75
N TRP A 617 30.40 -7.71 27.50
CA TRP A 617 30.82 -6.77 28.53
C TRP A 617 29.72 -5.73 28.82
N LEU A 618 29.70 -5.21 30.05
CA LEU A 618 28.86 -4.07 30.44
C LEU A 618 29.76 -2.88 30.84
N PRO A 619 29.48 -1.66 30.33
CA PRO A 619 30.19 -0.46 30.75
C PRO A 619 29.79 -0.06 32.17
N GLY A 620 30.74 0.42 32.97
CA GLY A 620 30.46 1.01 34.27
C GLY A 620 31.55 1.99 34.71
N LEU A 621 31.22 2.93 35.60
CA LEU A 621 32.25 3.80 36.18
C LEU A 621 33.32 2.96 36.88
N ASP A 622 34.57 3.36 36.65
CA ASP A 622 35.75 2.77 37.26
C ASP A 622 35.82 3.13 38.77
N ILE A 623 35.75 2.20 39.74
CA ILE A 623 35.78 0.72 39.65
C ILE A 623 34.37 0.13 39.92
N PRO A 624 33.85 -0.79 39.08
CA PRO A 624 32.54 -1.42 39.31
C PRO A 624 32.59 -2.44 40.47
N ILE A 625 31.54 -2.48 41.30
CA ILE A 625 31.40 -3.43 42.43
C ILE A 625 30.50 -4.60 42.04
N HIS A 626 29.34 -4.31 41.46
CA HIS A 626 28.37 -5.29 40.99
C HIS A 626 27.43 -4.65 39.98
N ALA A 627 26.87 -5.48 39.11
CA ALA A 627 25.73 -5.15 38.28
C ALA A 627 24.50 -5.91 38.77
N SER A 628 23.33 -5.30 38.64
CA SER A 628 22.03 -5.95 38.84
C SER A 628 21.21 -5.84 37.56
N ASP A 629 20.68 -7.00 37.15
CA ASP A 629 19.75 -7.21 36.03
C ASP A 629 18.51 -7.93 36.58
N ASP A 630 17.42 -8.01 35.81
CA ASP A 630 16.19 -8.73 36.19
C ASP A 630 16.43 -10.23 36.45
N GLY A 631 17.55 -10.76 35.96
CA GLY A 631 18.02 -12.13 36.17
C GLY A 631 18.93 -12.36 37.39
N GLY A 632 19.26 -11.32 38.17
CA GLY A 632 20.08 -11.42 39.37
C GLY A 632 21.27 -10.46 39.42
N THR A 633 22.14 -10.66 40.42
CA THR A 633 23.36 -9.85 40.61
C THR A 633 24.56 -10.51 39.90
N VAL A 634 25.28 -9.73 39.11
CA VAL A 634 26.51 -10.12 38.41
C VAL A 634 27.69 -9.43 39.09
N LEU A 635 28.68 -10.22 39.48
CA LEU A 635 29.93 -9.71 40.05
C LEU A 635 30.97 -9.46 38.94
N PRO A 636 31.88 -8.50 39.09
CA PRO A 636 33.00 -8.30 38.19
C PRO A 636 33.91 -9.53 38.11
N ASP A 637 34.65 -9.66 37.02
CA ASP A 637 35.73 -10.61 36.83
C ASP A 637 36.97 -10.20 37.66
N ALA A 638 38.02 -11.03 37.69
CA ALA A 638 39.27 -10.75 38.44
C ALA A 638 40.07 -9.53 37.92
N ASP A 639 39.66 -8.96 36.79
CA ASP A 639 40.22 -7.74 36.21
C ASP A 639 39.25 -6.55 36.27
N ASP A 640 38.24 -6.63 37.13
CA ASP A 640 37.24 -5.59 37.36
C ASP A 640 36.32 -5.35 36.14
N THR A 641 36.29 -6.27 35.17
CA THR A 641 35.37 -6.26 34.03
C THR A 641 34.02 -6.87 34.42
N ILE A 642 32.89 -6.25 34.07
CA ILE A 642 31.59 -6.91 34.19
C ILE A 642 31.25 -7.62 32.88
N SER A 643 31.15 -8.95 32.94
CA SER A 643 30.79 -9.81 31.81
C SER A 643 29.49 -10.56 32.08
N ILE A 644 28.58 -10.63 31.10
CA ILE A 644 27.35 -11.43 31.16
C ILE A 644 27.45 -12.69 30.29
N ASN A 645 26.59 -13.68 30.56
CA ASN A 645 26.61 -14.98 29.87
C ASN A 645 25.99 -14.98 28.45
N ARG A 646 25.45 -13.85 28.00
CA ARG A 646 24.77 -13.65 26.72
C ARG A 646 25.28 -12.40 26.02
N ASN A 647 25.18 -12.33 24.70
CA ASN A 647 25.54 -11.13 23.97
C ASN A 647 24.49 -10.03 24.16
N VAL A 648 24.93 -8.78 24.18
CA VAL A 648 24.05 -7.60 24.19
C VAL A 648 23.63 -7.31 22.75
N ASP A 649 22.60 -8.02 22.30
CA ASP A 649 22.08 -7.93 20.92
C ASP A 649 20.91 -6.97 20.77
N ASN A 650 20.29 -6.55 21.88
CA ASN A 650 19.20 -5.58 21.95
C ASN A 650 19.54 -4.49 22.98
N LEU A 651 18.86 -3.34 22.86
CA LEU A 651 18.92 -2.29 23.89
C LEU A 651 18.57 -2.90 25.25
N ARG A 652 19.43 -2.71 26.25
CA ARG A 652 19.18 -3.21 27.62
C ARG A 652 19.44 -2.16 28.66
N ARG A 653 18.68 -2.22 29.75
CA ARG A 653 18.91 -1.42 30.94
C ARG A 653 19.48 -2.31 32.05
N PHE A 654 20.49 -1.82 32.75
CA PHE A 654 21.05 -2.48 33.95
C PHE A 654 21.44 -1.43 34.98
N THR A 655 21.52 -1.87 36.23
CA THR A 655 21.99 -1.03 37.32
C THR A 655 23.39 -1.46 37.70
N ILE A 656 24.36 -0.53 37.68
CA ILE A 656 25.72 -0.76 38.15
C ILE A 656 26.00 0.11 39.36
N THR A 657 26.63 -0.48 40.36
CA THR A 657 27.16 0.24 41.50
C THR A 657 28.68 0.27 41.38
N SER A 658 29.27 1.47 41.43
CA SER A 658 30.72 1.67 41.29
C SER A 658 31.30 2.47 42.46
N ARG A 659 32.59 2.31 42.72
CA ARG A 659 33.36 3.09 43.69
C ARG A 659 34.47 3.85 42.99
N LEU A 660 34.43 5.18 43.09
CA LEU A 660 35.41 6.07 42.45
C LEU A 660 36.75 6.14 43.20
N THR A 661 36.82 5.62 44.43
CA THR A 661 38.04 5.56 45.22
C THR A 661 38.71 4.20 45.06
N GLN A 662 40.00 4.25 44.79
CA GLN A 662 40.83 3.08 44.63
C GLN A 662 41.01 2.31 45.93
N GLN A 663 41.17 1.00 45.82
CA GLN A 663 41.23 0.09 46.97
C GLN A 663 42.53 -0.69 47.03
N GLU A 664 43.08 -0.81 48.23
CA GLU A 664 44.18 -1.72 48.53
C GLU A 664 43.79 -3.16 48.16
N SER A 665 44.62 -3.78 47.33
CA SER A 665 44.48 -5.16 46.87
C SER A 665 45.86 -5.81 46.87
N GLU A 666 45.88 -7.14 46.95
CA GLU A 666 47.08 -7.94 46.69
C GLU A 666 47.08 -8.41 45.23
N ILE A 667 48.23 -8.35 44.57
CA ILE A 667 48.38 -8.85 43.20
C ILE A 667 48.65 -10.36 43.24
N SER A 668 47.87 -11.13 42.51
CA SER A 668 48.14 -12.56 42.35
C SER A 668 49.39 -12.78 41.49
N GLU A 669 50.10 -13.90 41.69
CA GLU A 669 51.26 -14.23 40.86
C GLU A 669 50.90 -14.38 39.36
N SER A 670 49.67 -14.83 39.05
CA SER A 670 49.16 -14.88 37.67
C SER A 670 48.99 -13.48 37.07
N GLN A 671 48.41 -12.54 37.83
CA GLN A 671 48.27 -11.13 37.41
C GLN A 671 49.63 -10.46 37.25
N LYS A 672 50.56 -10.69 38.17
CA LYS A 672 51.91 -10.14 38.13
C LYS A 672 52.68 -10.65 36.91
N SER A 673 52.64 -11.96 36.65
CA SER A 673 53.28 -12.56 35.48
C SER A 673 52.68 -12.05 34.18
N ALA A 674 51.34 -11.99 34.07
CA ALA A 674 50.66 -11.45 32.89
C ALA A 674 50.97 -9.96 32.68
N GLY A 675 50.97 -9.17 33.75
CA GLY A 675 51.25 -7.75 33.74
C GLY A 675 52.72 -7.40 33.45
N LEU A 676 53.65 -8.35 33.55
CA LEU A 676 55.07 -8.16 33.21
C LEU A 676 55.46 -8.82 31.88
N LYS A 677 54.54 -9.54 31.23
CA LYS A 677 54.82 -10.25 29.98
C LYS A 677 55.07 -9.26 28.84
N LEU A 678 56.25 -9.35 28.26
CA LEU A 678 56.72 -8.56 27.14
C LEU A 678 56.58 -9.32 25.81
N PRO A 679 56.29 -8.63 24.69
CA PRO A 679 56.36 -9.23 23.37
C PRO A 679 57.79 -9.70 23.03
N SER A 680 57.91 -10.71 22.18
CA SER A 680 59.21 -11.34 21.86
C SER A 680 60.16 -10.45 21.05
N ASN A 681 59.63 -9.43 20.37
CA ASN A 681 60.33 -8.57 19.40
C ASN A 681 60.59 -7.14 19.91
N ILE A 682 60.77 -6.93 21.22
CA ILE A 682 61.04 -5.58 21.75
C ILE A 682 62.37 -5.01 21.25
N SER A 683 62.30 -3.79 20.72
CA SER A 683 63.43 -3.02 20.21
C SER A 683 64.48 -2.70 21.29
N PRO A 684 65.77 -2.56 20.91
CA PRO A 684 66.82 -2.10 21.81
C PRO A 684 66.54 -0.70 22.38
N ARG A 685 65.98 0.20 21.57
CA ARG A 685 65.66 1.59 21.96
C ARG A 685 64.65 1.65 23.10
N LEU A 686 63.60 0.83 23.04
CA LEU A 686 62.62 0.74 24.11
C LEU A 686 63.24 0.18 25.40
N LYS A 687 64.14 -0.82 25.31
CA LYS A 687 64.84 -1.37 26.48
C LYS A 687 65.76 -0.34 27.13
N GLU A 688 66.43 0.49 26.35
CA GLU A 688 67.24 1.60 26.84
C GLU A 688 66.39 2.65 27.55
N LEU A 689 65.28 3.07 26.92
CA LEU A 689 64.32 3.99 27.54
C LEU A 689 63.74 3.42 28.85
N ALA A 690 63.38 2.14 28.86
CA ALA A 690 62.87 1.48 30.06
C ALA A 690 63.91 1.44 31.19
N LYS A 691 65.19 1.20 30.87
CA LYS A 691 66.30 1.26 31.85
C LYS A 691 66.50 2.67 32.37
N GLU A 692 66.42 3.68 31.50
CA GLU A 692 66.54 5.09 31.89
C GLU A 692 65.44 5.48 32.87
N VAL A 693 64.18 5.24 32.52
CA VAL A 693 63.01 5.54 33.36
C VAL A 693 63.08 4.76 34.69
N ARG A 694 63.48 3.47 34.65
CA ARG A 694 63.66 2.65 35.86
C ARG A 694 64.81 3.16 36.74
N GLY A 695 65.90 3.64 36.16
CA GLY A 695 67.05 4.18 36.89
C GLY A 695 66.74 5.50 37.62
N GLN A 696 65.74 6.26 37.12
CA GLN A 696 65.33 7.56 37.68
C GLN A 696 64.25 7.45 38.78
N GLY A 697 63.69 6.26 39.03
CA GLY A 697 62.65 6.04 40.03
C GLY A 697 62.91 4.83 40.94
N ARG A 698 62.73 5.00 42.26
CA ARG A 698 62.89 3.90 43.25
C ARG A 698 61.61 3.13 43.49
N THR A 699 60.46 3.75 43.25
CA THR A 699 59.11 3.17 43.41
C THR A 699 58.38 3.13 42.08
N ASN A 700 57.41 2.21 41.92
CA ASN A 700 56.58 2.13 40.71
C ASN A 700 55.88 3.46 40.39
N THR A 701 55.48 4.22 41.42
CA THR A 701 54.90 5.56 41.27
C THR A 701 55.87 6.53 40.64
N GLN A 702 57.13 6.56 41.11
CA GLN A 702 58.17 7.43 40.55
C GLN A 702 58.51 7.02 39.11
N ILE A 703 58.60 5.71 38.84
CA ILE A 703 58.87 5.18 37.49
C ILE A 703 57.77 5.65 36.51
N ALA A 704 56.50 5.51 36.90
CA ALA A 704 55.37 5.95 36.09
C ALA A 704 55.37 7.46 35.85
N GLN A 705 55.64 8.26 36.90
CA GLN A 705 55.77 9.71 36.77
C GLN A 705 56.89 10.11 35.81
N GLN A 706 58.06 9.47 35.88
CA GLN A 706 59.16 9.74 34.96
C GLN A 706 58.82 9.37 33.51
N ALA A 707 58.10 8.26 33.29
CA ALA A 707 57.65 7.91 31.95
C ALA A 707 56.64 8.92 31.38
N VAL A 708 55.66 9.37 32.18
CA VAL A 708 54.72 10.41 31.75
C VAL A 708 55.45 11.72 31.44
N LEU A 709 56.37 12.14 32.31
CA LEU A 709 57.21 13.33 32.08
C LEU A 709 58.07 13.19 30.82
N HIS A 710 58.58 11.99 30.53
CA HIS A 710 59.31 11.72 29.30
C HIS A 710 58.41 11.92 28.08
N LEU A 711 57.21 11.33 28.08
CA LEU A 711 56.25 11.49 26.98
C LEU A 711 55.87 12.96 26.77
N GLN A 712 55.61 13.71 27.84
CA GLN A 712 55.27 15.14 27.77
C GLN A 712 56.36 15.99 27.11
N LYS A 713 57.64 15.62 27.25
CA LYS A 713 58.76 16.37 26.65
C LYS A 713 58.91 16.14 25.14
N GLN A 714 58.35 15.07 24.58
CA GLN A 714 58.63 14.65 23.20
C GLN A 714 57.73 15.30 22.12
N GLN A 715 56.88 16.26 22.50
CA GLN A 715 55.97 16.99 21.59
C GLN A 715 55.11 16.08 20.71
N PHE A 716 54.37 15.14 21.32
CA PHE A 716 53.44 14.29 20.59
C PHE A 716 52.22 15.06 20.07
N GLU A 717 51.72 14.65 18.91
CA GLU A 717 50.48 15.16 18.30
C GLU A 717 49.33 14.16 18.49
N TYR A 718 48.15 14.66 18.87
CA TYR A 718 46.94 13.86 19.07
C TYR A 718 45.95 14.07 17.91
N THR A 719 45.64 13.02 17.16
CA THR A 719 44.79 13.08 15.96
C THR A 719 43.96 11.81 15.74
N LEU A 720 42.81 11.93 15.06
CA LEU A 720 41.98 10.80 14.61
C LEU A 720 42.53 10.11 13.36
N GLU A 721 43.43 10.76 12.63
CA GLU A 721 44.03 10.24 11.39
C GLU A 721 45.56 10.08 11.52
N PRO A 722 46.06 9.25 12.46
CA PRO A 722 47.49 9.11 12.69
C PRO A 722 48.21 8.29 11.61
N GLY A 723 47.56 7.95 10.49
CA GLY A 723 48.05 6.99 9.49
C GLY A 723 48.07 5.55 10.01
N THR A 724 48.65 4.62 9.24
CA THR A 724 48.84 3.23 9.66
C THR A 724 50.22 3.04 10.29
N TYR A 725 50.29 2.12 11.27
CA TYR A 725 51.52 1.63 11.87
C TYR A 725 51.58 0.13 11.62
N GLU A 726 52.49 -0.32 10.75
CA GLU A 726 52.55 -1.71 10.29
C GLU A 726 53.90 -2.36 10.59
N GLY A 727 53.86 -3.66 10.87
CA GLY A 727 55.05 -4.47 11.06
C GLY A 727 55.69 -4.38 12.46
N PRO A 728 56.81 -5.10 12.66
CA PRO A 728 57.39 -5.34 13.99
C PRO A 728 58.00 -4.10 14.66
N ASN A 729 58.15 -2.99 13.95
CA ASN A 729 58.73 -1.73 14.45
C ASN A 729 57.69 -0.63 14.71
N ALA A 730 56.39 -0.95 14.61
CA ALA A 730 55.29 0.00 14.77
C ALA A 730 55.39 0.84 16.07
N LEU A 731 55.78 0.21 17.18
CA LEU A 731 55.97 0.89 18.46
C LEU A 731 57.14 1.90 18.44
N ASP A 732 58.25 1.56 17.78
CA ASP A 732 59.42 2.44 17.69
C ASP A 732 59.13 3.64 16.78
N GLU A 733 58.46 3.39 15.65
CA GLU A 733 58.01 4.43 14.72
C GLU A 733 57.12 5.45 15.44
N PHE A 734 56.16 4.98 16.24
CA PHE A 734 55.31 5.85 17.04
C PHE A 734 56.09 6.64 18.11
N LEU A 735 56.87 5.95 18.96
CA LEU A 735 57.52 6.58 20.13
C LEU A 735 58.65 7.53 19.76
N PHE A 736 59.44 7.20 18.74
CA PHE A 736 60.71 7.88 18.50
C PHE A 736 60.74 8.70 17.22
N GLU A 737 59.94 8.34 16.21
CA GLU A 737 59.99 8.94 14.88
C GLU A 737 58.79 9.85 14.61
N ARG A 738 57.59 9.29 14.42
CA ARG A 738 56.40 10.03 13.99
C ARG A 738 55.73 10.81 15.10
N ARG A 739 55.60 10.23 16.30
CA ARG A 739 55.01 10.87 17.49
C ARG A 739 53.60 11.45 17.26
N VAL A 740 52.85 10.87 16.35
CA VAL A 740 51.49 11.27 16.00
C VAL A 740 50.57 10.09 16.30
N GLY A 741 49.56 10.25 17.15
CA GLY A 741 48.74 9.10 17.55
C GLY A 741 47.37 9.47 18.09
N PHE A 742 46.61 8.43 18.39
CA PHE A 742 45.36 8.48 19.15
C PHE A 742 45.50 7.72 20.47
N CYS A 743 44.48 7.75 21.35
CA CYS A 743 44.56 7.20 22.72
C CYS A 743 45.12 5.77 22.81
N GLU A 744 44.78 4.89 21.85
CA GLU A 744 45.30 3.52 21.76
C GLU A 744 46.83 3.44 21.60
N HIS A 745 47.44 4.39 20.89
CA HIS A 745 48.89 4.44 20.65
C HIS A 745 49.61 4.86 21.94
N PHE A 746 49.13 5.91 22.60
CA PHE A 746 49.69 6.40 23.86
C PHE A 746 49.59 5.36 24.96
N SER A 747 48.40 4.77 25.15
CA SER A 747 48.17 3.74 26.17
C SER A 747 48.90 2.44 25.84
N GLY A 748 48.94 2.02 24.58
CA GLY A 748 49.73 0.88 24.10
C GLY A 748 51.22 1.02 24.41
N ALA A 749 51.80 2.15 24.02
CA ALA A 749 53.21 2.43 24.20
C ALA A 749 53.60 2.60 25.67
N PHE A 750 52.79 3.33 26.44
CA PHE A 750 53.02 3.53 27.87
C PHE A 750 52.94 2.21 28.64
N ALA A 751 51.93 1.38 28.39
CA ALA A 751 51.81 0.07 29.02
C ALA A 751 53.03 -0.81 28.71
N THR A 752 53.45 -0.90 27.44
CA THR A 752 54.64 -1.68 27.05
C THR A 752 55.91 -1.15 27.71
N LEU A 753 56.09 0.18 27.81
CA LEU A 753 57.22 0.80 28.51
C LEU A 753 57.23 0.46 30.01
N MET A 754 56.07 0.49 30.68
CA MET A 754 55.94 0.11 32.09
C MET A 754 56.32 -1.34 32.33
N ARG A 755 55.82 -2.26 31.48
CA ARG A 755 56.23 -3.67 31.55
C ARG A 755 57.74 -3.83 31.38
N ALA A 756 58.33 -3.10 30.42
CA ALA A 756 59.77 -3.17 30.15
C ALA A 756 60.60 -2.58 31.30
N ALA A 757 60.06 -1.59 32.01
CA ALA A 757 60.64 -1.03 33.22
C ALA A 757 60.38 -1.88 34.47
N GLY A 758 59.74 -3.05 34.35
CA GLY A 758 59.48 -3.96 35.47
C GLY A 758 58.33 -3.52 36.38
N VAL A 759 57.37 -2.75 35.85
CA VAL A 759 56.13 -2.37 36.53
C VAL A 759 54.97 -3.15 35.87
N PRO A 760 54.21 -3.97 36.62
CA PRO A 760 53.08 -4.68 36.04
C PRO A 760 52.05 -3.68 35.47
N ALA A 761 51.68 -3.85 34.21
CA ALA A 761 50.78 -2.94 33.50
C ALA A 761 49.75 -3.70 32.66
N ARG A 762 48.55 -3.12 32.51
CA ARG A 762 47.46 -3.62 31.67
C ARG A 762 46.73 -2.45 31.01
N ILE A 763 46.01 -2.70 29.92
CA ILE A 763 45.23 -1.66 29.23
C ILE A 763 43.76 -1.82 29.57
N VAL A 764 43.07 -0.71 29.78
CA VAL A 764 41.61 -0.68 29.92
C VAL A 764 41.04 0.07 28.73
N ILE A 765 40.02 -0.50 28.11
CA ILE A 765 39.29 0.12 27.00
C ILE A 765 37.85 0.33 27.43
N GLY A 766 37.33 1.48 27.07
CA GLY A 766 36.02 1.91 27.45
C GLY A 766 35.66 3.23 26.80
N TYR A 767 34.99 4.08 27.58
CA TYR A 767 34.62 5.42 27.16
C TYR A 767 35.09 6.44 28.20
N MET A 768 35.30 7.69 27.79
CA MET A 768 35.65 8.77 28.70
C MET A 768 34.82 10.01 28.43
N GLY A 769 34.16 10.53 29.47
CA GLY A 769 33.36 11.76 29.40
C GLY A 769 31.86 11.47 29.33
N GLY A 770 31.19 12.01 28.32
CA GLY A 770 29.75 11.98 28.15
C GLY A 770 29.10 13.37 28.26
N GLU A 771 28.13 13.61 27.39
CA GLU A 771 27.39 14.87 27.27
C GLU A 771 26.16 14.87 28.20
N TRP A 772 26.01 15.90 29.02
CA TRP A 772 24.86 16.04 29.90
C TRP A 772 23.62 16.53 29.15
N SER A 773 22.50 15.81 29.32
CA SER A 773 21.21 16.21 28.76
C SER A 773 20.36 16.90 29.83
N ASP A 774 20.28 18.24 29.76
CA ASP A 774 19.51 19.07 30.71
C ASP A 774 18.01 18.72 30.76
N ARG A 775 17.44 18.24 29.65
CA ARG A 775 16.02 17.83 29.58
C ARG A 775 15.80 16.39 30.04
N GLY A 776 16.76 15.51 29.82
CA GLY A 776 16.64 14.08 30.09
C GLY A 776 17.07 13.67 31.51
N GLY A 777 17.92 14.47 32.17
CA GLY A 777 18.48 14.11 33.47
C GLY A 777 19.44 12.92 33.42
N TYR A 778 20.10 12.71 32.28
CA TYR A 778 21.07 11.63 32.06
C TYR A 778 22.27 12.11 31.24
N LEU A 779 23.40 11.39 31.32
CA LEU A 779 24.53 11.54 30.42
C LEU A 779 24.33 10.67 29.17
N ILE A 780 24.71 11.20 28.01
CA ILE A 780 24.80 10.48 26.74
C ILE A 780 26.28 10.18 26.48
N VAL A 781 26.63 8.91 26.34
CA VAL A 781 27.97 8.46 25.96
C VAL A 781 27.92 7.90 24.54
N ARG A 782 28.75 8.43 23.66
CA ARG A 782 28.78 8.12 22.23
C ARG A 782 29.97 7.25 21.86
N GLN A 783 29.96 6.68 20.66
CA GLN A 783 31.12 5.99 20.10
C GLN A 783 32.34 6.92 19.99
N ALA A 784 32.11 8.22 19.74
CA ALA A 784 33.11 9.28 19.80
C ALA A 784 33.84 9.40 21.15
N ASP A 785 33.21 8.97 22.25
CA ASP A 785 33.83 8.99 23.58
C ASP A 785 34.75 7.78 23.82
N ALA A 786 34.90 6.87 22.85
CA ALA A 786 35.75 5.69 23.00
C ALA A 786 37.17 6.08 23.36
N HIS A 787 37.69 5.44 24.41
CA HIS A 787 38.96 5.81 25.02
C HIS A 787 39.68 4.58 25.57
N ALA A 788 41.01 4.64 25.55
CA ALA A 788 41.89 3.63 26.12
C ALA A 788 42.86 4.27 27.10
N TRP A 789 43.03 3.68 28.28
CA TRP A 789 43.98 4.12 29.30
C TRP A 789 44.77 2.93 29.84
N THR A 790 45.81 3.21 30.64
CA THR A 790 46.65 2.17 31.25
C THR A 790 46.34 2.05 32.73
N GLU A 791 46.48 0.86 33.28
CA GLU A 791 46.60 0.64 34.72
C GLU A 791 47.93 0.01 35.05
N ILE A 792 48.55 0.49 36.12
CA ILE A 792 49.81 -0.03 36.63
C ILE A 792 49.64 -0.52 38.07
N TRP A 793 50.43 -1.50 38.47
CA TRP A 793 50.43 -1.96 39.85
C TRP A 793 51.33 -1.08 40.73
N LEU A 794 50.71 -0.43 41.73
CA LEU A 794 51.41 0.32 42.77
C LEU A 794 51.32 -0.43 44.10
N GLU A 795 52.47 -0.60 44.75
CA GLU A 795 52.53 -1.20 46.09
C GLU A 795 51.67 -0.40 47.07
N ASN A 796 50.84 -1.08 47.87
CA ASN A 796 49.88 -0.50 48.83
C ASN A 796 48.78 0.39 48.20
N GLN A 797 48.59 0.38 46.87
CA GLN A 797 47.48 1.09 46.22
C GLN A 797 46.73 0.22 45.20
N GLY A 798 47.33 -0.88 44.74
CA GLY A 798 46.73 -1.81 43.78
C GLY A 798 46.85 -1.33 42.33
N TRP A 799 45.90 -1.74 41.49
CA TRP A 799 45.83 -1.34 40.08
C TRP A 799 45.41 0.12 39.92
N THR A 800 46.36 1.01 39.62
CA THR A 800 46.14 2.46 39.53
C THR A 800 46.03 2.93 38.09
N ARG A 801 44.96 3.66 37.78
CA ARG A 801 44.73 4.30 36.48
C ARG A 801 45.79 5.35 36.20
N VAL A 802 46.47 5.22 35.06
CA VAL A 802 47.37 6.21 34.48
C VAL A 802 46.96 6.41 33.03
N ASP A 803 46.48 7.62 32.72
CA ASP A 803 46.08 7.99 31.37
C ASP A 803 47.16 8.88 30.72
N PRO A 804 48.03 8.32 29.85
CA PRO A 804 49.06 9.09 29.18
C PRO A 804 48.47 10.14 28.23
N THR A 805 47.28 9.91 27.68
CA THR A 805 46.59 10.86 26.79
C THR A 805 46.15 12.09 27.58
N ALA A 806 45.53 11.89 28.74
CA ALA A 806 45.12 12.98 29.62
C ALA A 806 46.30 13.81 30.12
N ALA A 807 47.48 13.20 30.30
CA ALA A 807 48.69 13.91 30.68
C ALA A 807 49.26 14.78 29.54
N LEU A 808 49.10 14.36 28.28
CA LEU A 808 49.57 15.08 27.09
C LEU A 808 48.56 16.14 26.61
N VAL A 809 47.27 15.83 26.73
CA VAL A 809 46.16 16.68 26.29
C VAL A 809 45.15 16.84 27.43
N PRO A 810 45.43 17.67 28.46
CA PRO A 810 44.57 17.80 29.64
C PRO A 810 43.13 18.19 29.32
N ALA A 811 42.94 19.01 28.29
CA ALA A 811 41.64 19.46 27.80
C ALA A 811 40.71 18.31 27.38
N ARG A 812 41.25 17.13 27.02
CA ARG A 812 40.46 15.95 26.64
C ARG A 812 39.64 15.38 27.80
N MET A 813 40.02 15.64 29.06
CA MET A 813 39.27 15.20 30.25
C MET A 813 38.03 16.05 30.54
N THR A 814 38.02 17.32 30.09
CA THR A 814 36.93 18.27 30.37
C THR A 814 36.06 18.55 29.15
N LEU A 815 36.62 18.43 27.94
CA LEU A 815 35.93 18.67 26.67
C LEU A 815 35.58 17.37 25.94
N ASP A 816 34.46 17.41 25.21
CA ASP A 816 34.11 16.39 24.23
C ASP A 816 35.17 16.34 23.09
N LEU A 817 35.38 15.16 22.52
CA LEU A 817 36.41 14.93 21.51
C LEU A 817 36.21 15.80 20.27
N ARG A 818 34.97 16.03 19.82
CA ARG A 818 34.71 16.89 18.66
C ARG A 818 35.02 18.34 18.98
N THR A 819 34.64 18.81 20.17
CA THR A 819 34.95 20.17 20.61
C THR A 819 36.45 20.40 20.69
N LEU A 820 37.19 19.41 21.19
CA LEU A 820 38.65 19.43 21.23
C LEU A 820 39.25 19.56 19.81
N LEU A 821 38.79 18.72 18.87
CA LEU A 821 39.29 18.71 17.48
C LEU A 821 38.83 19.94 16.67
N ALA A 822 37.72 20.58 17.05
CA ALA A 822 37.17 21.76 16.39
C ALA A 822 37.79 23.09 16.87
N GLY A 823 38.86 23.06 17.67
CA GLY A 823 39.58 24.25 18.14
C GLY A 823 39.34 24.63 19.59
N GLY A 824 38.71 23.77 20.40
CA GLY A 824 38.61 23.92 21.85
C GLY A 824 37.52 24.89 22.34
N GLU A 825 37.70 25.39 23.57
CA GLU A 825 36.73 26.26 24.26
C GLU A 825 36.47 27.60 23.54
N GLU A 826 37.45 28.11 22.81
CA GLU A 826 37.40 29.44 22.18
C GLU A 826 36.41 29.48 20.99
N GLU A 827 36.38 28.43 20.17
CA GLU A 827 35.40 28.28 19.08
C GLU A 827 34.00 27.93 19.62
N LEU A 828 33.94 27.19 20.74
CA LEU A 828 32.69 26.84 21.41
C LEU A 828 31.99 28.07 22.02
N GLU A 829 32.74 28.96 22.68
CA GLU A 829 32.22 30.23 23.20
C GLU A 829 31.74 31.15 22.06
N ARG A 830 32.46 31.17 20.95
CA ARG A 830 32.05 31.89 19.73
C ARG A 830 30.75 31.34 19.13
N GLN A 831 30.56 30.03 19.15
CA GLN A 831 29.32 29.38 18.70
C GLN A 831 28.16 29.54 19.70
N ARG A 832 28.41 29.45 21.01
CA ARG A 832 27.42 29.67 22.09
C ARG A 832 26.89 31.11 22.14
N GLY A 833 27.72 32.09 21.79
CA GLY A 833 27.32 33.50 21.69
C GLY A 833 26.32 33.81 20.57
N SER A 834 26.12 32.92 19.59
CA SER A 834 25.22 33.13 18.46
C SER A 834 23.81 32.59 18.71
N PHE A 835 22.82 33.48 18.68
CA PHE A 835 21.40 33.16 18.88
C PHE A 835 20.87 32.07 17.92
N PHE A 836 21.31 32.10 16.67
CA PHE A 836 20.91 31.12 15.65
C PHE A 836 21.38 29.70 16.02
N TRP A 837 22.66 29.57 16.38
CA TRP A 837 23.25 28.28 16.76
C TRP A 837 22.66 27.74 18.06
N ARG A 838 22.43 28.58 19.08
CA ARG A 838 21.75 28.17 20.31
C ARG A 838 20.33 27.64 20.04
N THR A 839 19.59 28.30 19.16
CA THR A 839 18.23 27.86 18.78
C THR A 839 18.27 26.54 18.02
N LEU A 840 19.24 26.38 17.10
CA LEU A 840 19.43 25.15 16.34
C LEU A 840 19.83 23.97 17.26
N THR A 841 20.74 24.18 18.20
CA THR A 841 21.14 23.17 19.19
C THR A 841 19.97 22.78 20.09
N ASN A 842 19.19 23.76 20.58
CA ASN A 842 18.00 23.47 21.38
C ASN A 842 16.91 22.72 20.61
N ALA A 843 16.75 23.00 19.32
CA ALA A 843 15.84 22.28 18.44
C ALA A 843 16.34 20.86 18.15
N ARG A 844 17.64 20.67 17.94
CA ARG A 844 18.28 19.35 17.78
C ARG A 844 18.11 18.51 19.04
N LEU A 845 18.43 19.04 20.22
CA LEU A 845 18.27 18.33 21.50
C LEU A 845 16.80 18.00 21.80
N TRP A 846 15.86 18.88 21.41
CA TRP A 846 14.44 18.55 21.48
C TRP A 846 14.07 17.42 20.52
N TRP A 847 14.55 17.46 19.27
CA TRP A 847 14.32 16.39 18.30
C TRP A 847 14.88 15.04 18.81
N ASP A 848 16.09 15.04 19.37
CA ASP A 848 16.71 13.85 19.97
C ASP A 848 15.86 13.27 21.12
N SER A 849 15.22 14.13 21.93
CA SER A 849 14.29 13.68 22.97
C SER A 849 13.01 13.03 22.42
N VAL A 850 12.42 13.61 21.37
CA VAL A 850 11.24 13.04 20.70
C VAL A 850 11.59 11.72 20.02
N GLU A 851 12.79 11.62 19.43
CA GLU A 851 13.30 10.40 18.84
C GLU A 851 13.53 9.32 19.90
N TYR A 852 14.06 9.67 21.08
CA TYR A 852 14.19 8.75 22.21
C TYR A 852 12.83 8.24 22.71
N ASP A 853 11.84 9.12 22.89
CA ASP A 853 10.49 8.73 23.31
C ASP A 853 9.80 7.84 22.28
N TRP A 854 9.96 8.15 20.99
CA TRP A 854 9.47 7.31 19.89
C TRP A 854 10.12 5.93 19.90
N TYR A 855 11.44 5.88 20.11
CA TYR A 855 12.17 4.64 20.21
C TYR A 855 11.61 3.77 21.34
N ASN A 856 11.53 4.32 22.55
CA ASN A 856 11.08 3.56 23.74
C ASN A 856 9.61 3.12 23.66
N THR A 857 8.75 3.94 23.04
CA THR A 857 7.30 3.69 23.05
C THR A 857 6.84 2.83 21.90
N VAL A 858 7.44 2.99 20.71
CA VAL A 858 6.94 2.35 19.48
C VAL A 858 7.94 1.36 18.90
N ILE A 859 9.21 1.74 18.77
CA ILE A 859 10.21 0.86 18.14
C ILE A 859 10.51 -0.33 19.04
N SER A 860 10.88 -0.07 20.29
CA SER A 860 11.21 -1.08 21.30
C SER A 860 9.98 -1.59 22.07
N PHE A 861 8.77 -1.47 21.50
CA PHE A 861 7.58 -2.05 22.11
C PHE A 861 7.60 -3.57 21.99
N ASP A 862 8.15 -4.20 23.00
CA ASP A 862 8.41 -5.63 23.12
C ASP A 862 7.42 -6.32 24.07
N GLU A 863 7.66 -7.60 24.36
CA GLU A 863 6.81 -8.36 25.28
C GLU A 863 6.82 -7.78 26.70
N GLU A 864 7.97 -7.33 27.20
CA GLU A 864 8.09 -6.75 28.54
C GLU A 864 7.30 -5.44 28.65
N SER A 865 7.42 -4.56 27.66
CA SER A 865 6.67 -3.31 27.56
C SER A 865 5.15 -3.56 27.46
N GLN A 866 4.76 -4.57 26.67
CA GLN A 866 3.37 -4.99 26.54
C GLN A 866 2.81 -5.53 27.86
N ILE A 867 3.58 -6.35 28.59
CA ILE A 867 3.19 -6.87 29.91
C ILE A 867 3.10 -5.74 30.93
N ALA A 868 4.07 -4.82 30.95
CA ALA A 868 4.05 -3.67 31.85
C ALA A 868 2.81 -2.81 31.62
N TRP A 869 2.46 -2.56 30.35
CA TRP A 869 1.26 -1.82 29.99
C TRP A 869 -0.05 -2.56 30.37
N LEU A 870 -0.11 -3.87 30.15
CA LEU A 870 -1.25 -4.70 30.57
C LEU A 870 -1.40 -4.74 32.09
N ASN A 871 -0.29 -4.82 32.83
CA ASN A 871 -0.28 -4.77 34.29
C ASN A 871 -0.80 -3.42 34.80
N TRP A 872 -0.40 -2.31 34.16
CA TRP A 872 -0.89 -0.97 34.49
C TRP A 872 -2.41 -0.85 34.32
N LEU A 873 -3.00 -1.53 33.33
CA LEU A 873 -4.46 -1.63 33.14
C LEU A 873 -5.16 -2.65 34.04
N GLY A 874 -4.44 -3.39 34.89
CA GLY A 874 -4.99 -4.48 35.70
C GLY A 874 -5.30 -5.76 34.91
N LEU A 875 -4.82 -5.87 33.67
CA LEU A 875 -5.04 -6.99 32.74
C LEU A 875 -3.85 -7.94 32.63
N GLY A 876 -2.89 -7.85 33.56
CA GLY A 876 -1.63 -8.61 33.55
C GLY A 876 -1.74 -10.13 33.45
N GLN A 877 -2.89 -10.70 33.84
CA GLN A 877 -3.17 -12.13 33.77
C GLN A 877 -3.55 -12.62 32.37
N LEU A 878 -3.95 -11.72 31.47
CA LEU A 878 -4.37 -12.06 30.10
C LEU A 878 -3.14 -12.17 29.19
N ARG A 879 -2.47 -13.32 29.23
CA ARG A 879 -1.26 -13.62 28.42
C ARG A 879 -1.52 -14.68 27.35
N GLY A 880 -0.65 -14.73 26.35
CA GLY A 880 -0.62 -15.79 25.33
C GLY A 880 -1.93 -15.91 24.53
N HIS A 881 -2.58 -17.08 24.56
CA HIS A 881 -3.76 -17.38 23.76
C HIS A 881 -4.95 -16.42 23.98
N TRP A 882 -5.08 -15.86 25.19
CA TRP A 882 -6.13 -14.86 25.47
C TRP A 882 -5.97 -13.59 24.65
N MET A 883 -4.73 -13.17 24.39
CA MET A 883 -4.44 -12.00 23.56
C MET A 883 -4.78 -12.21 22.09
N ILE A 884 -4.61 -13.45 21.59
CA ILE A 884 -5.07 -13.84 20.25
C ILE A 884 -6.59 -13.72 20.17
N LEU A 885 -7.31 -14.22 21.17
CA LEU A 885 -8.77 -14.13 21.24
C LEU A 885 -9.24 -12.68 21.28
N ILE A 886 -8.64 -11.83 22.13
CA ILE A 886 -9.01 -10.40 22.24
C ILE A 886 -8.72 -9.67 20.92
N SER A 887 -7.55 -9.92 20.31
CA SER A 887 -7.22 -9.37 18.99
C SER A 887 -8.26 -9.77 17.93
N GLY A 888 -8.70 -11.04 17.95
CA GLY A 888 -9.77 -11.54 17.09
C GLY A 888 -11.11 -10.86 17.34
N VAL A 889 -11.49 -10.64 18.60
CA VAL A 889 -12.74 -9.94 18.98
C VAL A 889 -12.70 -8.47 18.57
N VAL A 890 -11.61 -7.74 18.84
CA VAL A 890 -11.42 -6.35 18.41
C VAL A 890 -11.56 -6.24 16.90
N MET A 891 -10.94 -7.18 16.18
CA MET A 891 -11.00 -7.22 14.73
C MET A 891 -12.43 -7.48 14.22
N LEU A 892 -13.15 -8.42 14.85
CA LEU A 892 -14.55 -8.70 14.52
C LEU A 892 -15.45 -7.50 14.81
N LEU A 893 -15.30 -6.84 15.95
CA LEU A 893 -16.08 -5.64 16.31
C LEU A 893 -15.78 -4.48 15.37
N SER A 894 -14.52 -4.28 14.98
CA SER A 894 -14.11 -3.27 14.00
C SER A 894 -14.72 -3.54 12.63
N LEU A 895 -14.74 -4.82 12.21
CA LEU A 895 -15.42 -5.28 11.00
C LEU A 895 -16.92 -5.00 11.02
N LEU A 896 -17.59 -5.36 12.11
CA LEU A 896 -19.03 -5.15 12.29
C LEU A 896 -19.38 -3.65 12.34
N GLY A 897 -18.59 -2.85 13.06
CA GLY A 897 -18.73 -1.41 13.16
C GLY A 897 -18.56 -0.73 11.79
N LEU A 898 -17.54 -1.12 11.02
CA LEU A 898 -17.34 -0.59 9.68
C LEU A 898 -18.43 -1.07 8.71
N LEU A 899 -18.83 -2.35 8.76
CA LEU A 899 -19.95 -2.87 7.97
C LEU A 899 -21.24 -2.09 8.26
N PHE A 900 -21.51 -1.79 9.53
CA PHE A 900 -22.66 -0.98 9.93
C PHE A 900 -22.54 0.46 9.41
N TRP A 901 -21.35 1.07 9.51
CA TRP A 901 -21.09 2.42 9.03
C TRP A 901 -21.22 2.54 7.49
N LEU A 902 -20.66 1.59 6.75
CA LEU A 902 -20.77 1.51 5.28
C LEU A 902 -22.20 1.20 4.81
N ARG A 903 -22.99 0.49 5.63
CA ARG A 903 -24.41 0.23 5.36
C ARG A 903 -25.33 1.40 5.66
N ARG A 904 -24.82 2.50 6.24
CA ARG A 904 -25.66 3.70 6.43
C ARG A 904 -26.11 4.20 5.06
N PRO A 905 -27.44 4.33 4.82
CA PRO A 905 -27.93 4.87 3.56
C PRO A 905 -27.33 6.26 3.37
N ALA A 906 -26.78 6.55 2.19
CA ALA A 906 -26.22 7.87 1.95
C ALA A 906 -27.33 8.92 2.13
N PRO A 907 -27.02 10.08 2.72
CA PRO A 907 -27.99 11.16 2.80
C PRO A 907 -28.42 11.52 1.37
N VAL A 908 -29.72 11.46 1.11
CA VAL A 908 -30.34 11.87 -0.18
C VAL A 908 -29.79 13.25 -0.54
N ARG A 909 -28.93 13.33 -1.56
CA ARG A 909 -28.20 14.58 -1.91
C ARG A 909 -29.12 15.64 -2.51
N ASP A 910 -30.22 15.24 -3.12
CA ASP A 910 -31.25 16.15 -3.63
C ASP A 910 -31.97 16.85 -2.45
N PRO A 911 -31.75 18.17 -2.26
CA PRO A 911 -32.36 18.92 -1.16
C PRO A 911 -33.88 18.88 -1.20
N TRP A 912 -34.47 18.94 -2.40
CA TRP A 912 -35.91 18.95 -2.62
C TRP A 912 -36.54 17.60 -2.29
N LEU A 913 -35.95 16.50 -2.78
CA LEU A 913 -36.43 15.16 -2.44
C LEU A 913 -36.30 14.88 -0.93
N ARG A 914 -35.24 15.39 -0.28
CA ARG A 914 -35.06 15.26 1.17
C ARG A 914 -36.16 15.99 1.94
N LEU A 915 -36.45 17.24 1.58
CA LEU A 915 -37.51 18.05 2.21
C LEU A 915 -38.90 17.44 1.96
N TRP A 916 -39.15 16.92 0.76
CA TRP A 916 -40.39 16.21 0.44
C TRP A 916 -40.57 14.93 1.27
N LEU A 917 -39.52 14.13 1.46
CA LEU A 917 -39.57 12.95 2.34
C LEU A 917 -39.74 13.33 3.81
N GLN A 918 -39.17 14.46 4.25
CA GLN A 918 -39.41 14.99 5.60
C GLN A 918 -40.87 15.40 5.79
N LEU A 919 -41.49 16.08 4.81
CA LEU A 919 -42.91 16.39 4.80
C LEU A 919 -43.77 15.13 4.91
N CYS A 920 -43.51 14.11 4.08
CA CYS A 920 -44.24 12.84 4.12
C CYS A 920 -44.20 12.20 5.52
N ARG A 921 -43.00 12.10 6.12
CA ARG A 921 -42.84 11.53 7.49
C ARG A 921 -43.52 12.38 8.57
N LYS A 922 -43.51 13.70 8.43
CA LYS A 922 -44.14 14.62 9.39
C LYS A 922 -45.66 14.46 9.37
N LEU A 923 -46.24 14.35 8.18
CA LEU A 923 -47.68 14.07 7.99
C LEU A 923 -48.05 12.68 8.51
N GLU A 924 -47.23 11.65 8.26
CA GLU A 924 -47.43 10.30 8.81
C GLU A 924 -47.43 10.31 10.35
N ARG A 925 -46.52 11.04 10.98
CA ARG A 925 -46.50 11.21 12.45
C ARG A 925 -47.72 11.94 13.00
N GLN A 926 -48.33 12.83 12.22
CA GLN A 926 -49.59 13.52 12.54
C GLN A 926 -50.83 12.67 12.23
N GLY A 927 -50.65 11.39 11.89
CA GLY A 927 -51.73 10.43 11.64
C GLY A 927 -52.30 10.46 10.22
N ALA A 928 -51.61 11.08 9.27
CA ALA A 928 -51.97 11.02 7.85
C ALA A 928 -51.57 9.65 7.25
N PRO A 929 -52.29 9.15 6.23
CA PRO A 929 -51.98 7.86 5.62
C PRO A 929 -50.62 7.88 4.91
N ALA A 930 -49.82 6.82 5.08
CA ALA A 930 -48.47 6.74 4.51
C ALA A 930 -48.46 6.74 2.97
N ARG A 931 -47.42 7.32 2.38
CA ARG A 931 -47.27 7.46 0.91
C ARG A 931 -47.05 6.11 0.24
N LYS A 932 -47.76 5.84 -0.87
CA LYS A 932 -47.53 4.63 -1.67
C LYS A 932 -46.34 4.79 -2.62
N PRO A 933 -45.54 3.74 -2.89
CA PRO A 933 -44.35 3.85 -3.76
C PRO A 933 -44.61 4.33 -5.19
N SER A 934 -45.79 4.01 -5.75
CA SER A 934 -46.20 4.39 -7.11
C SER A 934 -47.02 5.68 -7.17
N GLU A 935 -47.18 6.37 -6.03
CA GLU A 935 -48.06 7.54 -5.93
C GLU A 935 -47.27 8.84 -6.08
N GLY A 936 -47.73 9.69 -6.99
CA GLY A 936 -47.15 11.00 -7.26
C GLY A 936 -47.38 12.00 -6.11
N PRO A 937 -46.58 13.08 -6.01
CA PRO A 937 -46.68 14.06 -4.93
C PRO A 937 -48.05 14.71 -4.79
N LEU A 938 -48.67 15.09 -5.92
CA LEU A 938 -49.99 15.73 -5.95
C LEU A 938 -51.10 14.77 -5.50
N ASN A 939 -51.07 13.52 -5.97
CA ASN A 939 -52.06 12.50 -5.59
C ASN A 939 -51.95 12.14 -4.09
N TYR A 940 -50.72 12.07 -3.58
CA TYR A 940 -50.50 11.88 -2.14
C TYR A 940 -51.07 13.04 -1.32
N ALA A 941 -50.84 14.28 -1.76
CA ALA A 941 -51.35 15.47 -1.10
C ALA A 941 -52.89 15.50 -1.07
N GLU A 942 -53.56 15.11 -2.15
CA GLU A 942 -55.03 15.00 -2.17
C GLU A 942 -55.55 13.94 -1.19
N ARG A 943 -54.89 12.79 -1.10
CA ARG A 943 -55.26 11.74 -0.15
C ARG A 943 -55.06 12.17 1.30
N VAL A 944 -53.98 12.90 1.58
CA VAL A 944 -53.75 13.49 2.91
C VAL A 944 -54.76 14.60 3.21
N ALA A 945 -55.09 15.45 2.23
CA ALA A 945 -56.10 16.50 2.36
C ALA A 945 -57.49 15.94 2.68
N LEU A 946 -57.86 14.79 2.11
CA LEU A 946 -59.10 14.07 2.44
C LEU A 946 -59.09 13.50 3.86
N ALA A 947 -57.95 13.00 4.32
CA ALA A 947 -57.82 12.43 5.68
C ALA A 947 -57.68 13.49 6.79
N LYS A 948 -57.11 14.66 6.47
CA LYS A 948 -56.85 15.77 7.40
C LYS A 948 -57.23 17.11 6.75
N PRO A 949 -58.52 17.48 6.73
CA PRO A 949 -59.01 18.68 6.04
C PRO A 949 -58.36 19.98 6.52
N ALA A 950 -58.01 20.09 7.80
CA ALA A 950 -57.37 21.27 8.38
C ALA A 950 -55.99 21.59 7.77
N LEU A 951 -55.27 20.58 7.27
CA LEU A 951 -53.95 20.73 6.65
C LEU A 951 -54.01 20.76 5.11
N ALA A 952 -55.21 20.63 4.53
CA ALA A 952 -55.41 20.43 3.10
C ALA A 952 -54.79 21.55 2.24
N ALA A 953 -54.99 22.81 2.63
CA ALA A 953 -54.46 23.97 1.88
C ALA A 953 -52.92 24.00 1.87
N GLN A 954 -52.30 23.78 3.03
CA GLN A 954 -50.84 23.83 3.19
C GLN A 954 -50.15 22.64 2.50
N VAL A 955 -50.68 21.42 2.64
CA VAL A 955 -50.11 20.21 2.03
C VAL A 955 -50.25 20.25 0.50
N ARG A 956 -51.39 20.71 -0.04
CA ARG A 956 -51.56 20.91 -1.49
C ARG A 956 -50.58 21.94 -2.04
N SER A 957 -50.37 23.05 -1.34
CA SER A 957 -49.42 24.08 -1.75
C SER A 957 -47.99 23.55 -1.81
N LEU A 958 -47.53 22.88 -0.75
CA LEU A 958 -46.17 22.32 -0.67
C LEU A 958 -45.96 21.21 -1.71
N ALA A 959 -46.96 20.37 -1.96
CA ALA A 959 -46.86 19.33 -2.97
C ALA A 959 -46.84 19.86 -4.40
N ARG A 960 -47.55 20.96 -4.65
CA ARG A 960 -47.53 21.67 -5.93
C ARG A 960 -46.19 22.36 -6.16
N GLU A 961 -45.68 23.08 -5.17
CA GLU A 961 -44.35 23.71 -5.22
C GLU A 961 -43.27 22.66 -5.51
N TYR A 962 -43.26 21.53 -4.79
CA TYR A 962 -42.33 20.43 -5.07
C TYR A 962 -42.49 19.85 -6.50
N ALA A 963 -43.72 19.67 -6.98
CA ALA A 963 -43.98 19.11 -8.30
C ALA A 963 -43.59 20.06 -9.44
N GLU A 964 -43.89 21.34 -9.31
CA GLU A 964 -43.54 22.39 -10.26
C GLU A 964 -42.03 22.57 -10.35
N THR A 965 -41.31 22.61 -9.21
CA THR A 965 -39.85 22.74 -9.23
C THR A 965 -39.14 21.48 -9.73
N ARG A 966 -39.68 20.28 -9.48
CA ARG A 966 -39.02 19.01 -9.86
C ARG A 966 -39.32 18.54 -11.27
N TYR A 967 -40.53 18.85 -11.78
CA TYR A 967 -41.04 18.33 -13.05
C TYR A 967 -41.48 19.43 -14.04
N GLY A 968 -41.44 20.70 -13.65
CA GLY A 968 -41.66 21.84 -14.55
C GLY A 968 -40.46 22.13 -15.45
N GLY A 969 -40.72 22.58 -16.67
CA GLY A 969 -39.69 22.81 -17.71
C GLY A 969 -38.82 24.05 -17.51
N ASP A 970 -39.25 25.00 -16.68
CA ASP A 970 -38.49 26.22 -16.37
C ASP A 970 -37.77 26.08 -15.03
N ALA A 971 -36.44 25.94 -15.12
CA ALA A 971 -35.55 25.96 -13.97
C ALA A 971 -35.44 27.38 -13.40
N ALA A 972 -36.50 27.89 -12.78
CA ALA A 972 -36.35 28.97 -11.81
C ALA A 972 -35.72 28.37 -10.56
N ALA A 973 -34.48 28.75 -10.28
CA ALA A 973 -33.78 28.44 -9.03
C ALA A 973 -34.51 29.09 -7.84
N GLN A 974 -35.64 28.50 -7.43
CA GLN A 974 -36.30 28.85 -6.18
C GLN A 974 -35.50 28.28 -5.02
N ASP A 975 -35.30 29.13 -4.01
CA ASP A 975 -34.48 28.86 -2.83
C ASP A 975 -35.13 27.75 -1.99
N TRP A 976 -34.58 26.53 -2.00
CA TRP A 976 -35.06 25.38 -1.21
C TRP A 976 -35.18 25.70 0.30
N ARG A 977 -34.52 26.78 0.76
CA ARG A 977 -34.65 27.33 2.11
C ARG A 977 -36.02 27.93 2.39
N ALA A 978 -36.71 28.49 1.40
CA ALA A 978 -38.09 28.97 1.52
C ALA A 978 -39.05 27.81 1.75
N PHE A 979 -38.93 26.74 0.96
CA PHE A 979 -39.67 25.49 1.16
C PHE A 979 -39.41 24.87 2.54
N GLN A 980 -38.15 24.89 3.01
CA GLN A 980 -37.80 24.42 4.34
C GLN A 980 -38.46 25.26 5.45
N LYS A 981 -38.53 26.60 5.32
CA LYS A 981 -39.25 27.45 6.26
C LYS A 981 -40.75 27.13 6.28
N SER A 982 -41.37 26.95 5.12
CA SER A 982 -42.79 26.56 5.01
C SER A 982 -43.06 25.18 5.60
N LEU A 983 -42.13 24.22 5.45
CA LEU A 983 -42.18 22.90 6.09
C LEU A 983 -42.03 22.97 7.62
N GLN A 984 -41.22 23.89 8.13
CA GLN A 984 -41.06 24.13 9.57
C GLN A 984 -42.30 24.80 10.18
N ALA A 985 -42.93 25.72 9.45
CA ALA A 985 -44.17 26.39 9.83
C ALA A 985 -45.41 25.48 9.81
N LEU A 986 -45.33 24.32 9.16
CA LEU A 986 -46.36 23.28 9.21
C LEU A 986 -46.40 22.62 10.60
N GLY A 987 -47.06 23.25 11.57
CA GLY A 987 -47.22 22.78 12.96
C GLY A 987 -48.58 22.16 13.18
#